data_AF-A0A833QTF9-F1
#
_entry.id   AF-A0A833QTF9-F1
#
_cell.length_a   1.000
_cell.length_b   1.000
_cell.length_c   1.000
_cell.angle_alpha   90.00
_cell.angle_beta   90.00
_cell.angle_gamma   90.00
#
_symmetry.space_group_name_H-M   'P 1'
#
loop_
_entity.id
_entity.type
_entity.pdbx_description
1 polymer ?
#
loop_
_entity_poly.entity_id
_entity_poly.type
_entity_poly.pdbx_seq_one_letter_code
_entity_poly.pdbx_strand_id
1 'polypeptide(L)'
;MKIVTYNINGLRPRVAQHGSLLRLLNSLDADIICFQETKITRQDLSVDLIMAEGYEAFVSCCRTTSKTRGGYSGVATFCRVTSAFSSQEVALPVGAEEGFTGFLEGPKISNREMPEFSVKAPLKIEGLEEDITKEEMLKLDGEGRCVITDHGHFVLFNIYGPRAEAEDKERVRFKLLFFKILQKRWEFLLKQGKRLFVVGDLNIAPSAIDRCDADAGFEKNMFREWLRSLLRNCGGCFFDVFRSKHPERKGAYTCFSQSTGAEEFNYGSRIDHILIAGPCIHQDHEGEEYSILDCHVADSDILTEFKRGSTDALLKWNGGRSTKLEGSDHIPVYVKLTDIPDLPVHSTPALSIRYVPEVRGWQQSIVSFLSKSQSSQQKEGSLILSSETSCEMSSISQEIQGCTTTTNEENKELCLTKRKSIHSLKDTKRVKNSSSSQLTIKSFFKQPVQEPTVCSNQNISEEFDVCNSQDVICSKEKGDVAILEWRRIQERMKTSLPLCKGHREPCVARSVKKGSNIGRLFYVCSRAQGPASNPEANCNHFQWASLKSKDKKGTEARYYQTKIIISTPNYKPSIEPSFPLKKHTQNTTSTFPGKAFLHPLCHTNPTTTMGTQISKQKERRHLVTTEKQALHTLLKSSGEQFPGSDFHPSDRKNWMEILGPDQLRLFQVVWPGTHDSATNKIGIRFVSRPFAQCQNCSIYKQLVKGTRVLDIRVQQDKRVCHGILSTYPVDVVINDVKKFLSETKSEIIILEIRTEFGKEDPPDFDKYLNEQLGEYLIQQDDAVFHKTIAEILPKRVICVWKPRKTPAQNHGDTLWNGSYLKDNWIDTDLPEKKFESNMDFLGKQPPVKDRRYFYRIENTATPQSDNPIVCVKPVTRRIQAFARLFITQAFAKGIADRLQIFSTDFIDEDFVDACAGLTHARIEGKAPA
;
A
#
# COMPACT_ATOMS: atom_id res chain seq x y z
N MET A 1 17.45 18.08 -18.86
CA MET A 1 16.40 17.77 -17.88
C MET A 1 15.05 17.66 -18.57
N LYS A 2 14.12 16.82 -18.11
CA LYS A 2 12.75 16.67 -18.66
C LYS A 2 11.72 16.71 -17.54
N ILE A 3 10.69 17.53 -17.72
CA ILE A 3 9.55 17.65 -16.80
C ILE A 3 8.31 17.08 -17.51
N VAL A 4 7.55 16.23 -16.83
CA VAL A 4 6.31 15.62 -17.32
C VAL A 4 5.16 16.01 -16.38
N THR A 5 4.00 16.32 -16.95
CA THR A 5 2.76 16.57 -16.20
C THR A 5 1.61 15.70 -16.73
N TYR A 6 0.76 15.18 -15.85
CA TYR A 6 -0.24 14.16 -16.18
C TYR A 6 -1.35 14.07 -15.13
N ASN A 7 -2.59 14.43 -15.48
CA ASN A 7 -3.75 14.02 -14.69
C ASN A 7 -3.87 12.49 -14.79
N ILE A 8 -3.65 11.81 -13.67
CA ILE A 8 -3.49 10.36 -13.65
C ILE A 8 -4.80 9.59 -13.42
N ASN A 9 -5.89 10.31 -13.15
CA ASN A 9 -7.22 9.78 -12.79
C ASN A 9 -7.11 8.61 -11.77
N GLY A 10 -6.52 8.92 -10.61
CA GLY A 10 -6.18 7.97 -9.56
C GLY A 10 -4.81 7.31 -9.76
N LEU A 11 -3.88 7.58 -8.83
CA LEU A 11 -2.53 7.00 -8.85
C LEU A 11 -2.56 5.49 -8.56
N ARG A 12 -3.36 5.06 -7.58
CA ARG A 12 -3.50 3.65 -7.15
C ARG A 12 -3.76 2.68 -8.32
N PRO A 13 -4.73 2.90 -9.23
CA PRO A 13 -4.92 2.00 -10.39
C PRO A 13 -3.77 2.05 -11.41
N ARG A 14 -3.06 3.17 -11.62
CA ARG A 14 -1.89 3.18 -12.52
C ARG A 14 -0.68 2.47 -11.93
N VAL A 15 -0.42 2.63 -10.64
CA VAL A 15 0.61 1.86 -9.93
C VAL A 15 0.35 0.34 -10.05
N ALA A 16 -0.91 -0.08 -9.91
CA ALA A 16 -1.29 -1.48 -10.11
C ALA A 16 -1.10 -1.95 -11.57
N GLN A 17 -1.47 -1.12 -12.55
CA GLN A 17 -1.33 -1.41 -13.98
C GLN A 17 0.12 -1.56 -14.44
N HIS A 18 1.03 -0.67 -14.01
CA HIS A 18 2.46 -0.75 -14.32
C HIS A 18 3.21 -1.75 -13.40
N GLY A 19 2.52 -2.33 -12.41
CA GLY A 19 3.03 -3.30 -11.44
C GLY A 19 3.84 -2.72 -10.28
N SER A 20 4.34 -1.49 -10.39
CA SER A 20 4.89 -0.70 -9.29
C SER A 20 4.96 0.79 -9.63
N LEU A 21 5.07 1.66 -8.61
CA LEU A 21 5.29 3.09 -8.82
C LEU A 21 6.58 3.37 -9.60
N LEU A 22 7.68 2.70 -9.27
CA LEU A 22 8.96 2.88 -9.97
C LEU A 22 8.84 2.55 -11.47
N ARG A 23 8.06 1.52 -11.85
CA ARG A 23 7.80 1.19 -13.25
C ARG A 23 6.93 2.24 -13.96
N LEU A 24 5.96 2.81 -13.26
CA LEU A 24 5.16 3.94 -13.76
C LEU A 24 6.03 5.17 -14.01
N LEU A 25 6.83 5.60 -13.03
CA LEU A 25 7.72 6.77 -13.15
C LEU A 25 8.76 6.55 -14.26
N ASN A 26 9.45 5.41 -14.27
CA ASN A 26 10.44 5.11 -15.31
C ASN A 26 9.82 5.01 -16.72
N SER A 27 8.53 4.63 -16.85
CA SER A 27 7.85 4.60 -18.15
C SER A 27 7.48 5.98 -18.71
N LEU A 28 7.63 7.06 -17.91
CA LEU A 28 7.51 8.45 -18.35
C LEU A 28 8.87 9.08 -18.69
N ASP A 29 9.98 8.41 -18.30
CA ASP A 29 11.36 8.77 -18.63
C ASP A 29 11.66 10.25 -18.32
N ALA A 30 11.55 10.68 -17.06
CA ALA A 30 11.61 12.10 -16.71
C ALA A 30 12.28 12.37 -15.35
N ASP A 31 12.78 13.59 -15.20
CA ASP A 31 13.46 14.06 -13.98
C ASP A 31 12.48 14.59 -12.94
N ILE A 32 11.44 15.30 -13.39
CA ILE A 32 10.35 15.79 -12.55
C ILE A 32 9.03 15.31 -13.14
N ILE A 33 8.22 14.61 -12.33
CA ILE A 33 6.94 14.02 -12.76
C ILE A 33 5.83 14.55 -11.85
N CYS A 34 4.93 15.33 -12.44
CA CYS A 34 3.81 15.97 -11.76
C CYS A 34 2.50 15.25 -12.07
N PHE A 35 1.94 14.54 -11.09
CA PHE A 35 0.63 13.92 -11.18
C PHE A 35 -0.46 14.80 -10.58
N GLN A 36 -1.57 14.93 -11.30
CA GLN A 36 -2.83 15.54 -10.84
C GLN A 36 -3.92 14.48 -10.65
N GLU A 37 -4.93 14.80 -9.86
CA GLU A 37 -6.06 13.92 -9.54
C GLU A 37 -5.63 12.54 -8.99
N THR A 38 -4.67 12.56 -8.04
CA THR A 38 -4.05 11.33 -7.50
C THR A 38 -5.03 10.43 -6.74
N LYS A 39 -6.13 10.98 -6.22
CA LYS A 39 -7.19 10.29 -5.46
C LYS A 39 -6.68 9.53 -4.24
N ILE A 40 -5.73 10.14 -3.54
CA ILE A 40 -5.08 9.64 -2.34
C ILE A 40 -5.41 10.60 -1.18
N THR A 41 -5.99 10.08 -0.09
CA THR A 41 -6.10 10.83 1.17
C THR A 41 -4.79 10.77 1.93
N ARG A 42 -4.61 11.61 2.97
CA ARG A 42 -3.41 11.52 3.83
C ARG A 42 -3.30 10.16 4.53
N GLN A 43 -4.43 9.45 4.73
CA GLN A 43 -4.50 8.11 5.30
C GLN A 43 -4.25 6.98 4.26
N ASP A 44 -4.26 7.28 2.96
CA ASP A 44 -3.89 6.34 1.89
C ASP A 44 -2.37 6.31 1.61
N LEU A 45 -1.62 7.29 2.15
CA LEU A 45 -0.18 7.43 1.96
C LEU A 45 0.56 6.20 2.53
N SER A 46 1.09 5.39 1.63
CA SER A 46 1.82 4.16 1.90
C SER A 46 3.02 4.09 0.99
N VAL A 47 4.14 3.55 1.48
CA VAL A 47 5.44 3.49 0.79
C VAL A 47 5.28 3.07 -0.67
N ASP A 48 4.60 1.95 -0.94
CA ASP A 48 4.42 1.36 -2.27
C ASP A 48 3.64 2.25 -3.29
N LEU A 49 2.96 3.31 -2.82
CA LEU A 49 2.20 4.26 -3.64
C LEU A 49 2.87 5.63 -3.82
N ILE A 50 3.88 5.96 -3.01
CA ILE A 50 4.38 7.34 -2.91
C ILE A 50 5.90 7.46 -2.72
N MET A 51 6.61 6.35 -2.51
CA MET A 51 8.07 6.30 -2.50
C MET A 51 8.54 5.36 -3.61
N ALA A 52 9.51 5.81 -4.40
CA ALA A 52 10.19 4.99 -5.39
C ALA A 52 11.71 5.16 -5.22
N GLU A 53 12.45 4.09 -5.47
CA GLU A 53 13.92 4.13 -5.42
C GLU A 53 14.44 5.10 -6.49
N GLY A 54 15.34 6.02 -6.12
CA GLY A 54 15.82 7.09 -6.99
C GLY A 54 14.86 8.28 -7.17
N TYR A 55 13.75 8.37 -6.42
CA TYR A 55 12.85 9.53 -6.44
C TYR A 55 12.45 9.99 -5.02
N GLU A 56 12.45 11.31 -4.82
CA GLU A 56 11.80 11.98 -3.68
C GLU A 56 10.43 12.51 -4.11
N ALA A 57 9.47 12.61 -3.16
CA ALA A 57 8.09 12.96 -3.49
C ALA A 57 7.48 13.99 -2.55
N PHE A 58 6.76 14.95 -3.13
CA PHE A 58 6.06 16.05 -2.47
C PHE A 58 4.58 15.98 -2.83
N VAL A 59 3.69 16.09 -1.85
CA VAL A 59 2.27 15.71 -2.03
C VAL A 59 1.36 16.71 -1.32
N SER A 60 0.27 17.11 -1.98
CA SER A 60 -0.88 17.69 -1.30
C SER A 60 -2.09 16.77 -1.47
N CYS A 61 -2.71 16.39 -0.35
CA CYS A 61 -3.87 15.50 -0.31
C CYS A 61 -5.13 16.29 0.03
N CYS A 62 -6.28 15.91 -0.55
CA CYS A 62 -7.56 16.54 -0.18
C CYS A 62 -7.84 16.35 1.33
N ARG A 63 -7.87 17.47 2.06
CA ARG A 63 -8.11 17.54 3.51
C ARG A 63 -9.60 17.57 3.86
N THR A 64 -10.50 17.75 2.88
CA THR A 64 -11.95 17.86 3.14
C THR A 64 -12.57 16.52 3.60
N THR A 65 -13.37 16.58 4.65
CA THR A 65 -14.02 15.40 5.28
C THR A 65 -15.43 15.10 4.72
N SER A 66 -15.87 15.85 3.71
CA SER A 66 -17.18 15.64 3.07
C SER A 66 -17.25 14.28 2.37
N LYS A 67 -18.31 13.49 2.64
CA LYS A 67 -18.56 12.20 1.97
C LYS A 67 -18.68 12.29 0.43
N THR A 68 -18.83 13.49 -0.14
CA THR A 68 -18.90 13.72 -1.60
C THR A 68 -17.62 14.29 -2.21
N ARG A 69 -16.64 14.75 -1.41
CA ARG A 69 -15.38 15.37 -1.87
C ARG A 69 -14.12 14.86 -1.12
N GLY A 70 -14.23 13.91 -0.19
CA GLY A 70 -13.07 13.25 0.42
C GLY A 70 -12.31 12.39 -0.60
N GLY A 71 -11.00 12.61 -0.73
CA GLY A 71 -10.13 11.82 -1.61
C GLY A 71 -10.39 11.93 -3.12
N TYR A 72 -11.16 12.92 -3.60
CA TYR A 72 -11.48 13.08 -5.02
C TYR A 72 -10.40 13.77 -5.87
N SER A 73 -9.48 14.44 -5.20
CA SER A 73 -8.47 15.37 -5.71
C SER A 73 -7.09 14.87 -5.24
N GLY A 74 -6.08 15.74 -5.23
CA GLY A 74 -4.72 15.44 -4.79
C GLY A 74 -3.72 15.64 -5.93
N VAL A 75 -2.54 16.17 -5.58
CA VAL A 75 -1.40 16.36 -6.49
C VAL A 75 -0.14 15.78 -5.87
N ALA A 76 0.75 15.22 -6.70
CA ALA A 76 2.05 14.70 -6.26
C ALA A 76 3.13 15.03 -7.29
N THR A 77 4.25 15.58 -6.84
CA THR A 77 5.46 15.83 -7.64
C THR A 77 6.55 14.85 -7.21
N PHE A 78 7.08 14.08 -8.15
CA PHE A 78 8.21 13.17 -7.97
C PHE A 78 9.46 13.77 -8.62
N CYS A 79 10.56 13.74 -7.89
CA CYS A 79 11.85 14.36 -8.24
C CYS A 79 12.93 13.29 -8.27
N ARG A 80 13.48 13.00 -9.45
CA ARG A 80 14.57 12.04 -9.63
C ARG A 80 15.82 12.54 -8.90
N VAL A 81 16.48 11.67 -8.14
CA VAL A 81 17.67 12.04 -7.36
C VAL A 81 18.58 10.85 -7.10
N THR A 82 19.89 11.08 -7.17
CA THR A 82 20.94 10.13 -6.76
C THR A 82 21.10 10.03 -5.23
N SER A 83 20.93 11.14 -4.51
CA SER A 83 21.13 11.26 -3.07
C SER A 83 20.20 12.28 -2.41
N ALA A 84 19.30 11.82 -1.55
CA ALA A 84 18.33 12.67 -0.84
C ALA A 84 18.93 13.56 0.28
N PHE A 85 20.23 13.48 0.53
CA PHE A 85 20.89 14.22 1.62
C PHE A 85 22.07 15.09 1.15
N SER A 86 22.49 14.93 -0.11
CA SER A 86 23.62 15.63 -0.70
C SER A 86 23.56 15.44 -2.21
N SER A 87 22.79 16.28 -2.91
CA SER A 87 22.75 16.33 -4.37
C SER A 87 22.94 17.75 -4.89
N GLN A 88 23.39 17.84 -6.14
CA GLN A 88 23.52 19.04 -6.96
C GLN A 88 22.49 19.06 -8.11
N GLU A 89 21.74 17.96 -8.28
CA GLU A 89 20.77 17.78 -9.37
C GLU A 89 19.61 18.76 -9.21
N VAL A 90 19.37 19.60 -10.23
CA VAL A 90 18.26 20.57 -10.29
C VAL A 90 16.89 19.90 -10.13
N ALA A 91 16.79 18.60 -10.44
CA ALA A 91 15.59 17.80 -10.24
C ALA A 91 15.15 17.72 -8.76
N LEU A 92 16.10 17.74 -7.82
CA LEU A 92 15.80 17.87 -6.39
C LEU A 92 15.52 19.34 -6.05
N PRO A 93 14.42 19.66 -5.36
CA PRO A 93 14.14 21.04 -4.97
C PRO A 93 14.84 21.43 -3.67
N VAL A 94 15.29 22.69 -3.59
CA VAL A 94 15.88 23.30 -2.39
C VAL A 94 14.82 23.69 -1.34
N GLY A 95 13.55 23.80 -1.73
CA GLY A 95 12.42 24.12 -0.86
C GLY A 95 11.08 23.66 -1.45
N ALA A 96 10.07 23.46 -0.61
CA ALA A 96 8.74 23.01 -1.06
C ALA A 96 7.61 23.47 -0.12
N GLU A 97 6.43 23.72 -0.66
CA GLU A 97 5.25 24.24 0.05
C GLU A 97 3.98 23.45 -0.35
N GLU A 98 3.10 23.15 0.62
CA GLU A 98 1.80 22.53 0.36
C GLU A 98 0.74 23.62 0.20
N GLY A 99 -0.06 23.57 -0.87
CA GLY A 99 -1.00 24.64 -1.21
C GLY A 99 -0.34 25.79 -1.97
N PHE A 100 -0.93 26.98 -1.89
CA PHE A 100 -0.41 28.20 -2.53
C PHE A 100 -0.73 29.50 -1.77
N THR A 101 -1.62 29.46 -0.76
CA THR A 101 -2.07 30.66 -0.02
C THR A 101 -1.16 31.06 1.14
N GLY A 102 -0.19 30.21 1.51
CA GLY A 102 0.68 30.38 2.68
C GLY A 102 0.02 30.02 4.03
N PHE A 103 -1.25 29.61 4.06
CA PHE A 103 -1.99 29.35 5.32
C PHE A 103 -1.99 27.90 5.81
N LEU A 104 -1.47 26.93 5.04
CA LEU A 104 -1.32 25.55 5.53
C LEU A 104 -0.09 25.43 6.45
N GLU A 105 -0.32 25.06 7.71
CA GLU A 105 0.77 24.77 8.65
C GLU A 105 1.60 23.56 8.19
N GLY A 106 2.91 23.79 8.05
CA GLY A 106 3.93 22.78 7.72
C GLY A 106 5.03 22.69 8.79
N PRO A 107 5.86 21.64 8.77
CA PRO A 107 6.92 21.44 9.76
C PRO A 107 8.04 22.47 9.58
N LYS A 108 8.14 23.43 10.51
CA LYS A 108 9.22 24.42 10.54
C LYS A 108 10.56 23.76 10.91
N ILE A 109 11.34 23.39 9.89
CA ILE A 109 12.75 23.03 9.99
C ILE A 109 13.48 23.89 8.96
N SER A 110 14.22 24.89 9.43
CA SER A 110 14.91 25.86 8.58
C SER A 110 16.07 25.24 7.79
N ASN A 111 16.36 25.83 6.63
CA ASN A 111 17.74 26.11 6.16
C ASN A 111 17.78 26.91 4.84
N ARG A 112 16.69 26.90 4.05
CA ARG A 112 16.35 27.96 3.08
C ARG A 112 14.84 27.94 2.85
N GLU A 113 14.15 28.99 3.28
CA GLU A 113 12.69 29.09 3.17
C GLU A 113 12.29 29.77 1.86
N MET A 114 11.13 29.41 1.30
CA MET A 114 10.48 30.21 0.26
C MET A 114 10.19 31.62 0.82
N PRO A 115 10.24 32.70 0.01
CA PRO A 115 9.81 34.02 0.47
C PRO A 115 8.40 33.97 1.05
N GLU A 116 8.23 34.43 2.29
CA GLU A 116 7.00 34.27 3.06
C GLU A 116 5.83 35.03 2.41
N PHE A 117 5.06 34.32 1.59
CA PHE A 117 3.86 34.84 0.97
C PHE A 117 2.67 34.68 1.91
N SER A 118 2.47 35.66 2.78
CA SER A 118 1.24 35.77 3.56
C SER A 118 0.25 36.70 2.86
N VAL A 119 -0.85 36.16 2.35
CA VAL A 119 -1.95 36.97 1.82
C VAL A 119 -2.66 37.66 2.98
N LYS A 120 -2.35 38.94 3.20
CA LYS A 120 -3.00 39.73 4.26
C LYS A 120 -4.52 39.75 4.06
N ALA A 121 -5.25 39.18 5.02
CA ALA A 121 -6.70 39.25 5.11
C ALA A 121 -7.12 40.45 5.98
N PRO A 122 -8.26 41.12 5.71
CA PRO A 122 -9.15 40.92 4.56
C PRO A 122 -8.49 41.29 3.24
N LEU A 123 -8.73 40.49 2.19
CA LEU A 123 -8.25 40.77 0.84
C LEU A 123 -9.41 41.10 -0.10
N LYS A 124 -9.33 42.26 -0.76
CA LYS A 124 -10.21 42.61 -1.89
C LYS A 124 -9.70 41.99 -3.19
N ILE A 125 -10.65 41.44 -3.95
CA ILE A 125 -10.45 41.00 -5.34
C ILE A 125 -11.52 41.65 -6.20
N GLU A 126 -11.08 42.34 -7.24
CA GLU A 126 -11.91 42.91 -8.29
C GLU A 126 -12.79 41.82 -8.93
N GLY A 127 -14.11 42.04 -8.91
CA GLY A 127 -15.12 41.05 -9.31
C GLY A 127 -15.72 40.21 -8.16
N LEU A 128 -15.40 40.52 -6.90
CA LEU A 128 -16.08 39.98 -5.71
C LEU A 128 -16.54 41.13 -4.79
N GLU A 129 -17.76 41.01 -4.26
CA GLU A 129 -18.39 42.03 -3.40
C GLU A 129 -17.95 41.92 -1.92
N GLU A 130 -17.38 40.78 -1.54
CA GLU A 130 -17.02 40.44 -0.16
C GLU A 130 -15.50 40.38 0.05
N ASP A 131 -15.06 40.80 1.24
CA ASP A 131 -13.67 40.66 1.69
C ASP A 131 -13.33 39.19 1.99
N ILE A 132 -12.23 38.68 1.41
CA ILE A 132 -11.91 37.25 1.50
C ILE A 132 -11.28 36.90 2.85
N THR A 133 -11.81 35.83 3.46
CA THR A 133 -11.45 35.35 4.81
C THR A 133 -10.27 34.37 4.82
N LYS A 134 -9.62 34.21 5.99
CA LYS A 134 -8.61 33.16 6.21
C LYS A 134 -9.21 31.77 6.02
N GLU A 135 -10.47 31.60 6.41
CA GLU A 135 -11.25 30.38 6.31
C GLU A 135 -11.55 30.01 4.85
N GLU A 136 -11.67 30.99 3.95
CA GLU A 136 -11.72 30.74 2.50
C GLU A 136 -10.36 30.30 1.95
N MET A 137 -9.25 30.93 2.33
CA MET A 137 -7.91 30.48 1.91
C MET A 137 -7.63 29.03 2.32
N LEU A 138 -7.96 28.67 3.57
CA LEU A 138 -7.86 27.30 4.07
C LEU A 138 -8.81 26.32 3.35
N LYS A 139 -9.96 26.76 2.81
CA LYS A 139 -10.84 25.94 1.96
C LYS A 139 -10.28 25.73 0.55
N LEU A 140 -9.56 26.71 -0.02
CA LEU A 140 -8.90 26.58 -1.33
C LEU A 140 -7.82 25.49 -1.29
N ASP A 141 -6.85 25.64 -0.38
CA ASP A 141 -5.74 24.70 -0.22
C ASP A 141 -6.22 23.34 0.35
N GLY A 142 -7.28 23.35 1.16
CA GLY A 142 -7.89 22.15 1.74
C GLY A 142 -8.44 21.12 0.72
N GLU A 143 -8.58 21.46 -0.56
CA GLU A 143 -8.92 20.48 -1.61
C GLU A 143 -7.70 19.71 -2.16
N GLY A 144 -6.48 20.01 -1.72
CA GLY A 144 -5.27 19.29 -2.13
C GLY A 144 -4.93 19.49 -3.60
N ARG A 145 -4.95 20.74 -4.06
CA ARG A 145 -4.92 21.12 -5.49
C ARG A 145 -3.62 21.73 -5.99
N CYS A 146 -2.68 22.03 -5.09
CA CYS A 146 -1.40 22.63 -5.42
C CYS A 146 -0.28 22.07 -4.52
N VAL A 147 0.87 21.77 -5.11
CA VAL A 147 2.13 21.60 -4.39
C VAL A 147 3.21 22.35 -5.15
N ILE A 148 4.05 23.09 -4.43
CA ILE A 148 5.06 23.98 -4.98
C ILE A 148 6.45 23.43 -4.63
N THR A 149 7.37 23.44 -5.59
CA THR A 149 8.77 23.04 -5.40
C THR A 149 9.73 24.09 -6.00
N ASP A 150 10.64 24.65 -5.21
CA ASP A 150 11.69 25.55 -5.69
C ASP A 150 12.93 24.74 -6.07
N HIS A 151 13.29 24.77 -7.34
CA HIS A 151 14.46 24.11 -7.92
C HIS A 151 15.65 25.07 -8.03
N GLY A 152 15.66 26.15 -7.24
CA GLY A 152 16.68 27.19 -7.21
C GLY A 152 16.54 28.15 -8.39
N HIS A 153 16.72 27.61 -9.60
CA HIS A 153 16.61 28.33 -10.88
C HIS A 153 15.16 28.65 -11.26
N PHE A 154 14.20 27.83 -10.85
CA PHE A 154 12.77 28.04 -11.10
C PHE A 154 11.90 27.47 -9.98
N VAL A 155 10.72 28.05 -9.79
CA VAL A 155 9.68 27.54 -8.89
C VAL A 155 8.61 26.84 -9.71
N LEU A 156 8.40 25.55 -9.45
CA LEU A 156 7.40 24.73 -10.11
C LEU A 156 6.12 24.65 -9.26
N PHE A 157 4.97 24.83 -9.93
CA PHE A 157 3.63 24.70 -9.38
C PHE A 157 2.93 23.51 -10.06
N ASN A 158 2.71 22.43 -9.33
CA ASN A 158 1.92 21.29 -9.79
C ASN A 158 0.46 21.49 -9.38
N ILE A 159 -0.43 21.75 -10.36
CA ILE A 159 -1.78 22.26 -10.13
C ILE A 159 -2.85 21.34 -10.72
N TYR A 160 -3.87 21.03 -9.92
CA TYR A 160 -5.14 20.47 -10.37
C TYR A 160 -6.25 21.52 -10.26
N GLY A 161 -6.58 22.17 -11.37
CA GLY A 161 -7.57 23.23 -11.48
C GLY A 161 -9.00 22.78 -11.17
N PRO A 162 -9.84 23.58 -10.51
CA PRO A 162 -11.22 23.21 -10.23
C PRO A 162 -12.07 23.05 -11.50
N ARG A 163 -12.82 21.96 -11.59
CA ARG A 163 -13.99 21.85 -12.47
C ARG A 163 -15.21 22.52 -11.82
N ALA A 164 -16.01 23.18 -12.63
CA ALA A 164 -17.31 23.78 -12.29
C ALA A 164 -18.22 23.71 -13.52
N GLU A 165 -19.49 23.35 -13.33
CA GLU A 165 -20.54 23.49 -14.35
C GLU A 165 -21.22 24.87 -14.17
N ALA A 166 -21.92 25.38 -15.19
CA ALA A 166 -22.41 26.76 -15.21
C ALA A 166 -23.46 27.06 -14.12
N GLU A 167 -24.21 26.05 -13.70
CA GLU A 167 -25.27 26.14 -12.69
C GLU A 167 -24.74 26.10 -11.25
N ASP A 168 -23.53 25.56 -11.04
CA ASP A 168 -22.90 25.43 -9.71
C ASP A 168 -22.17 26.73 -9.34
N LYS A 169 -22.95 27.75 -8.95
CA LYS A 169 -22.45 29.08 -8.57
C LYS A 169 -21.38 29.03 -7.47
N GLU A 170 -21.47 28.09 -6.53
CA GLU A 170 -20.45 27.89 -5.49
C GLU A 170 -19.11 27.43 -6.10
N ARG A 171 -19.14 26.45 -7.01
CA ARG A 171 -17.91 25.99 -7.69
C ARG A 171 -17.38 26.98 -8.71
N VAL A 172 -18.23 27.80 -9.32
CA VAL A 172 -17.79 28.94 -10.15
C VAL A 172 -17.04 29.97 -9.29
N ARG A 173 -17.59 30.39 -8.13
CA ARG A 173 -16.87 31.28 -7.18
C ARG A 173 -15.58 30.64 -6.69
N PHE A 174 -15.59 29.35 -6.32
CA PHE A 174 -14.39 28.64 -5.90
C PHE A 174 -13.31 28.61 -6.99
N LYS A 175 -13.67 28.30 -8.25
CA LYS A 175 -12.75 28.30 -9.39
C LYS A 175 -12.17 29.69 -9.65
N LEU A 176 -12.99 30.74 -9.58
CA LEU A 176 -12.55 32.13 -9.76
C LEU A 176 -11.57 32.56 -8.67
N LEU A 177 -11.90 32.31 -7.41
CA LEU A 177 -11.06 32.66 -6.26
C LEU A 177 -9.73 31.90 -6.28
N PHE A 178 -9.75 30.59 -6.58
CA PHE A 178 -8.57 29.74 -6.73
C PHE A 178 -7.57 30.35 -7.74
N PHE A 179 -8.03 30.69 -8.94
CA PHE A 179 -7.17 31.23 -9.99
C PHE A 179 -6.72 32.68 -9.75
N LYS A 180 -7.56 33.54 -9.16
CA LYS A 180 -7.16 34.91 -8.81
C LYS A 180 -6.11 34.96 -7.68
N ILE A 181 -6.15 34.04 -6.71
CA ILE A 181 -5.12 33.94 -5.67
C ILE A 181 -3.82 33.31 -6.20
N LEU A 182 -3.91 32.28 -7.05
CA LEU A 182 -2.73 31.76 -7.79
C LEU A 182 -2.04 32.86 -8.60
N GLN A 183 -2.80 33.65 -9.36
CA GLN A 183 -2.28 34.79 -10.11
C GLN A 183 -1.52 35.77 -9.19
N LYS A 184 -2.08 36.15 -8.04
CA LYS A 184 -1.38 37.03 -7.08
C LYS A 184 -0.10 36.39 -6.51
N ARG A 185 -0.05 35.06 -6.34
CA ARG A 185 1.19 34.34 -5.95
C ARG A 185 2.25 34.40 -7.06
N TRP A 186 1.84 34.21 -8.31
CA TRP A 186 2.75 34.27 -9.46
C TRP A 186 3.28 35.69 -9.70
N GLU A 187 2.43 36.70 -9.66
CA GLU A 187 2.82 38.11 -9.74
C GLU A 187 3.81 38.51 -8.65
N PHE A 188 3.64 38.02 -7.42
CA PHE A 188 4.57 38.24 -6.32
C PHE A 188 5.94 37.61 -6.61
N LEU A 189 5.99 36.33 -7.01
CA LEU A 189 7.25 35.62 -7.27
C LEU A 189 8.00 36.19 -8.50
N LEU A 190 7.29 36.56 -9.57
CA LEU A 190 7.87 37.23 -10.74
C LEU A 190 8.50 38.58 -10.38
N LYS A 191 7.85 39.36 -9.48
CA LYS A 191 8.42 40.60 -8.91
C LYS A 191 9.65 40.38 -8.03
N GLN A 192 9.92 39.14 -7.60
CA GLN A 192 11.16 38.73 -6.92
C GLN A 192 12.19 38.10 -7.90
N GLY A 193 12.00 38.24 -9.22
CA GLY A 193 12.90 37.70 -10.25
C GLY A 193 12.88 36.16 -10.39
N LYS A 194 12.00 35.46 -9.67
CA LYS A 194 11.86 34.00 -9.77
C LYS A 194 11.18 33.64 -11.10
N ARG A 195 11.74 32.63 -11.78
CA ARG A 195 11.11 32.00 -12.95
C ARG A 195 10.07 30.98 -12.49
N LEU A 196 8.96 30.89 -13.19
CA LEU A 196 7.81 30.06 -12.81
C LEU A 196 7.52 29.00 -13.87
N PHE A 197 7.25 27.78 -13.41
CA PHE A 197 6.75 26.67 -14.22
C PHE A 197 5.40 26.22 -13.64
N VAL A 198 4.30 26.54 -14.32
CA VAL A 198 2.95 26.12 -13.91
C VAL A 198 2.53 24.92 -14.75
N VAL A 199 2.32 23.77 -14.11
CA VAL A 199 2.10 22.50 -14.81
C VAL A 199 0.87 21.74 -14.29
N GLY A 200 0.14 21.12 -15.21
CA GLY A 200 -0.99 20.22 -14.89
C GLY A 200 -2.31 20.59 -15.55
N ASP A 201 -3.34 19.81 -15.21
CA ASP A 201 -4.73 20.01 -15.65
C ASP A 201 -5.34 21.27 -15.01
N LEU A 202 -5.46 22.35 -15.79
CA LEU A 202 -6.09 23.60 -15.35
C LEU A 202 -7.62 23.55 -15.47
N ASN A 203 -8.21 22.50 -16.05
CA ASN A 203 -9.63 22.42 -16.42
C ASN A 203 -10.11 23.64 -17.26
N ILE A 204 -9.22 24.15 -18.14
CA ILE A 204 -9.45 25.27 -19.07
C ILE A 204 -8.71 24.97 -20.38
N ALA A 205 -9.40 25.03 -21.51
CA ALA A 205 -8.80 25.05 -22.85
C ALA A 205 -8.88 26.52 -23.36
N PRO A 206 -7.74 27.20 -23.64
CA PRO A 206 -7.73 28.66 -23.78
C PRO A 206 -8.37 29.20 -25.07
N SER A 207 -8.27 28.46 -26.19
CA SER A 207 -8.76 28.89 -27.51
C SER A 207 -9.42 27.74 -28.27
N ALA A 208 -10.24 28.02 -29.28
CA ALA A 208 -11.01 27.04 -30.04
C ALA A 208 -10.15 25.91 -30.65
N ILE A 209 -8.90 26.18 -31.05
CA ILE A 209 -7.95 25.16 -31.55
C ILE A 209 -7.65 24.05 -30.53
N ASP A 210 -7.89 24.31 -29.24
CA ASP A 210 -7.67 23.40 -28.11
C ASP A 210 -8.93 22.60 -27.72
N ARG A 211 -10.00 22.64 -28.53
CA ARG A 211 -11.25 21.90 -28.30
C ARG A 211 -11.86 21.39 -29.62
N CYS A 212 -12.29 20.13 -29.65
CA CYS A 212 -12.81 19.52 -30.89
C CYS A 212 -14.18 20.09 -31.37
N ASP A 213 -15.01 20.60 -30.47
CA ASP A 213 -16.38 21.06 -30.72
C ASP A 213 -16.61 22.52 -30.25
N ALA A 214 -15.60 23.37 -30.39
CA ALA A 214 -15.70 24.79 -30.04
C ALA A 214 -16.77 25.53 -30.87
N ASP A 215 -17.70 26.19 -30.18
CA ASP A 215 -18.71 27.06 -30.78
C ASP A 215 -18.19 28.50 -31.02
N ALA A 216 -18.95 29.32 -31.75
CA ALA A 216 -18.57 30.70 -32.08
C ALA A 216 -18.56 31.70 -30.89
N GLY A 217 -18.92 31.24 -29.69
CA GLY A 217 -18.77 31.97 -28.42
C GLY A 217 -17.72 31.37 -27.49
N PHE A 218 -16.98 30.33 -27.90
CA PHE A 218 -16.12 29.52 -27.04
C PHE A 218 -15.15 30.34 -26.19
N GLU A 219 -14.43 31.29 -26.79
CA GLU A 219 -13.45 32.15 -26.10
C GLU A 219 -14.07 33.02 -24.99
N LYS A 220 -15.36 33.38 -25.07
CA LYS A 220 -16.06 34.34 -24.18
C LYS A 220 -16.39 33.79 -22.78
N ASN A 221 -15.72 32.72 -22.38
CA ASN A 221 -15.84 32.17 -21.03
C ASN A 221 -14.79 32.82 -20.13
N MET A 222 -15.21 33.41 -19.02
CA MET A 222 -14.33 34.18 -18.12
C MET A 222 -13.04 33.46 -17.68
N PHE A 223 -13.04 32.11 -17.60
CA PHE A 223 -11.84 31.34 -17.28
C PHE A 223 -10.86 31.20 -18.46
N ARG A 224 -11.37 31.20 -19.69
CA ARG A 224 -10.56 31.24 -20.92
C ARG A 224 -10.01 32.63 -21.17
N GLU A 225 -10.82 33.66 -20.97
CA GLU A 225 -10.39 35.07 -21.01
C GLU A 225 -9.29 35.33 -19.98
N TRP A 226 -9.47 34.85 -18.74
CA TRP A 226 -8.45 34.90 -17.69
C TRP A 226 -7.16 34.13 -18.06
N LEU A 227 -7.27 32.88 -18.52
CA LEU A 227 -6.07 32.11 -18.88
C LEU A 227 -5.35 32.78 -20.06
N ARG A 228 -6.09 33.26 -21.06
CA ARG A 228 -5.52 33.97 -22.21
C ARG A 228 -4.82 35.26 -21.82
N SER A 229 -5.36 36.09 -20.93
CA SER A 229 -4.71 37.35 -20.54
C SER A 229 -3.39 37.17 -19.78
N LEU A 230 -3.12 35.97 -19.24
CA LEU A 230 -1.80 35.60 -18.72
C LEU A 230 -0.80 35.19 -19.81
N LEU A 231 -1.25 34.83 -21.02
CA LEU A 231 -0.38 34.36 -22.10
C LEU A 231 0.27 35.51 -22.88
N ARG A 232 1.55 35.35 -23.22
CA ARG A 232 2.39 36.34 -23.93
C ARG A 232 1.80 36.78 -25.28
N ASN A 233 1.13 35.88 -26.00
CA ASN A 233 0.44 36.19 -27.26
C ASN A 233 -0.83 37.06 -27.10
N CYS A 234 -1.27 37.30 -25.86
CA CYS A 234 -2.36 38.22 -25.51
C CYS A 234 -1.88 39.35 -24.56
N GLY A 235 -0.57 39.60 -24.48
CA GLY A 235 0.05 40.65 -23.65
C GLY A 235 0.47 40.24 -22.24
N GLY A 236 0.30 38.98 -21.85
CA GLY A 236 0.68 38.47 -20.54
C GLY A 236 2.16 38.09 -20.38
N CYS A 237 2.51 37.49 -19.24
CA CYS A 237 3.88 37.13 -18.88
C CYS A 237 4.24 35.64 -19.06
N PHE A 238 3.25 34.76 -19.28
CA PHE A 238 3.47 33.31 -19.44
C PHE A 238 3.50 32.88 -20.92
N PHE A 239 4.40 31.98 -21.25
CA PHE A 239 4.38 31.23 -22.50
C PHE A 239 3.67 29.89 -22.28
N ASP A 240 2.63 29.61 -23.07
CA ASP A 240 2.10 28.26 -23.25
C ASP A 240 3.10 27.48 -24.11
N VAL A 241 3.95 26.67 -23.47
CA VAL A 241 5.14 26.10 -24.12
C VAL A 241 4.77 25.23 -25.31
N PHE A 242 3.67 24.47 -25.19
CA PHE A 242 3.17 23.64 -26.27
C PHE A 242 2.74 24.50 -27.47
N ARG A 243 2.02 25.61 -27.24
CA ARG A 243 1.62 26.54 -28.32
C ARG A 243 2.75 27.43 -28.82
N SER A 244 3.81 27.65 -28.04
CA SER A 244 5.04 28.29 -28.51
C SER A 244 5.84 27.41 -29.48
N LYS A 245 5.88 26.10 -29.26
CA LYS A 245 6.56 25.15 -30.16
C LYS A 245 5.66 24.67 -31.32
N HIS A 246 4.34 24.54 -31.08
CA HIS A 246 3.36 23.98 -32.03
C HIS A 246 2.13 24.89 -32.20
N PRO A 247 2.29 26.15 -32.64
CA PRO A 247 1.21 27.14 -32.66
C PRO A 247 -0.01 26.68 -33.46
N GLU A 248 0.19 26.15 -34.66
CA GLU A 248 -0.89 25.78 -35.58
C GLU A 248 -1.39 24.34 -35.45
N ARG A 249 -0.81 23.51 -34.56
CA ARG A 249 -1.13 22.08 -34.51
C ARG A 249 -2.57 21.84 -34.02
N LYS A 250 -3.48 21.53 -34.95
CA LYS A 250 -4.87 21.15 -34.70
C LYS A 250 -4.94 19.71 -34.17
N GLY A 251 -6.02 19.37 -33.45
CA GLY A 251 -6.21 18.02 -32.91
C GLY A 251 -5.27 17.62 -31.76
N ALA A 252 -4.49 18.56 -31.22
CA ALA A 252 -3.53 18.31 -30.15
C ALA A 252 -4.20 18.31 -28.77
N TYR A 253 -5.09 17.36 -28.54
CA TYR A 253 -5.89 17.26 -27.31
C TYR A 253 -5.25 16.31 -26.30
N THR A 254 -5.46 16.58 -25.01
CA THR A 254 -4.92 15.78 -23.90
C THR A 254 -6.00 14.95 -23.22
N CYS A 255 -7.22 15.47 -23.04
CA CYS A 255 -8.30 14.83 -22.27
C CYS A 255 -9.46 14.34 -23.16
N PHE A 256 -9.90 13.09 -22.95
CA PHE A 256 -10.94 12.40 -23.73
C PHE A 256 -11.96 11.66 -22.85
N SER A 257 -13.23 11.59 -23.26
CA SER A 257 -14.26 10.86 -22.49
C SER A 257 -14.07 9.34 -22.52
N GLN A 258 -13.71 8.74 -21.37
CA GLN A 258 -13.59 7.28 -21.19
C GLN A 258 -14.89 6.50 -21.49
N SER A 259 -16.04 7.17 -21.53
CA SER A 259 -17.37 6.53 -21.56
C SER A 259 -18.01 6.49 -22.95
N THR A 260 -17.52 7.31 -23.88
CA THR A 260 -18.08 7.51 -25.23
C THR A 260 -17.09 7.17 -26.34
N GLY A 261 -15.94 6.57 -26.04
CA GLY A 261 -14.91 6.21 -27.03
C GLY A 261 -14.25 7.40 -27.73
N ALA A 262 -14.38 8.61 -27.17
CA ALA A 262 -14.12 9.87 -27.85
C ALA A 262 -12.72 10.00 -28.50
N GLU A 263 -11.73 9.30 -27.96
CA GLU A 263 -10.37 9.21 -28.50
C GLU A 263 -10.28 8.58 -29.90
N GLU A 264 -11.17 7.63 -30.24
CA GLU A 264 -11.18 6.93 -31.54
C GLU A 264 -11.39 7.90 -32.71
N PHE A 265 -12.02 9.05 -32.47
CA PHE A 265 -12.21 10.15 -33.43
C PHE A 265 -11.53 11.46 -32.97
N ASN A 266 -10.55 11.38 -32.06
CA ASN A 266 -9.82 12.51 -31.49
C ASN A 266 -10.73 13.64 -30.96
N TYR A 267 -11.84 13.29 -30.31
CA TYR A 267 -12.85 14.23 -29.80
C TYR A 267 -12.51 14.65 -28.36
N GLY A 268 -11.54 15.55 -28.22
CA GLY A 268 -10.97 15.94 -26.91
C GLY A 268 -10.90 17.44 -26.63
N SER A 269 -10.18 17.75 -25.55
CA SER A 269 -9.68 19.09 -25.21
C SER A 269 -8.20 19.04 -24.84
N ARG A 270 -7.45 20.13 -25.08
CA ARG A 270 -6.16 20.37 -24.39
C ARG A 270 -6.42 21.20 -23.12
N ILE A 271 -6.32 20.56 -21.97
CA ILE A 271 -6.52 21.19 -20.64
C ILE A 271 -5.35 20.96 -19.67
N ASP A 272 -4.44 20.06 -20.02
CA ASP A 272 -3.16 19.82 -19.35
C ASP A 272 -2.12 20.75 -19.99
N HIS A 273 -1.54 21.64 -19.18
CA HIS A 273 -0.65 22.70 -19.67
C HIS A 273 0.72 22.64 -19.02
N ILE A 274 1.70 23.22 -19.72
CA ILE A 274 2.98 23.66 -19.17
C ILE A 274 3.11 25.13 -19.57
N LEU A 275 3.04 26.01 -18.59
CA LEU A 275 3.18 27.46 -18.75
C LEU A 275 4.47 27.92 -18.07
N ILE A 276 5.29 28.72 -18.75
CA ILE A 276 6.56 29.20 -18.21
C ILE A 276 6.64 30.74 -18.25
N ALA A 277 7.17 31.37 -17.20
CA ALA A 277 7.41 32.81 -17.16
C ALA A 277 8.76 33.15 -16.50
N GLY A 278 9.42 34.22 -16.96
CA GLY A 278 10.65 34.77 -16.37
C GLY A 278 11.84 34.91 -17.34
N PRO A 279 12.92 35.59 -16.91
CA PRO A 279 14.12 35.82 -17.72
C PRO A 279 15.01 34.57 -17.89
N CYS A 280 15.98 34.64 -18.80
CA CYS A 280 17.04 33.66 -19.06
C CYS A 280 17.95 33.38 -17.84
N ILE A 281 18.58 32.20 -17.73
CA ILE A 281 19.42 31.77 -16.58
C ILE A 281 20.86 32.29 -16.68
N HIS A 282 21.34 32.69 -17.85
CA HIS A 282 22.68 33.27 -18.01
C HIS A 282 22.88 34.53 -17.15
N GLN A 283 24.10 34.72 -16.65
CA GLN A 283 24.43 35.80 -15.70
C GLN A 283 24.84 37.09 -16.41
N ASP A 284 25.42 36.98 -17.61
CA ASP A 284 25.92 38.09 -18.42
C ASP A 284 24.99 38.35 -19.61
N HIS A 285 24.21 39.44 -19.56
CA HIS A 285 23.47 39.94 -20.72
C HIS A 285 23.48 41.48 -20.75
N GLU A 286 24.32 42.03 -21.63
CA GLU A 286 24.28 43.44 -22.00
C GLU A 286 23.10 43.68 -22.97
N GLY A 287 21.97 44.16 -22.45
CA GLY A 287 20.96 44.88 -23.24
C GLY A 287 19.75 44.10 -23.80
N GLU A 288 19.80 42.77 -23.93
CA GLU A 288 18.68 41.98 -24.51
C GLU A 288 17.94 41.11 -23.48
N GLU A 289 16.62 41.33 -23.32
CA GLU A 289 15.77 40.66 -22.32
C GLU A 289 15.30 39.27 -22.78
N TYR A 290 16.24 38.32 -22.90
CA TYR A 290 15.93 36.93 -23.24
C TYR A 290 15.09 36.23 -22.16
N SER A 291 14.12 35.41 -22.57
CA SER A 291 13.30 34.61 -21.64
C SER A 291 13.86 33.20 -21.40
N ILE A 292 13.41 32.56 -20.32
CA ILE A 292 13.74 31.16 -20.04
C ILE A 292 13.17 30.17 -21.09
N LEU A 293 12.12 30.54 -21.83
CA LEU A 293 11.62 29.73 -22.94
C LEU A 293 12.68 29.66 -24.05
N ASP A 294 13.15 30.83 -24.49
CA ASP A 294 13.93 30.96 -25.73
C ASP A 294 15.33 30.35 -25.58
N CYS A 295 15.95 30.50 -24.41
CA CYS A 295 17.31 30.01 -24.17
C CYS A 295 17.40 28.57 -23.65
N HIS A 296 16.41 28.07 -22.91
CA HIS A 296 16.54 26.79 -22.19
C HIS A 296 15.48 25.75 -22.52
N VAL A 297 14.38 26.11 -23.20
CA VAL A 297 13.37 25.11 -23.61
C VAL A 297 13.70 24.60 -25.02
N ALA A 298 14.37 23.45 -25.09
CA ALA A 298 14.63 22.78 -26.36
C ALA A 298 13.33 22.33 -27.03
N ASP A 299 12.46 21.63 -26.30
CA ASP A 299 11.35 20.85 -26.87
C ASP A 299 10.19 20.67 -25.88
N SER A 300 8.96 20.48 -26.39
CA SER A 300 7.75 20.21 -25.61
C SER A 300 6.68 19.60 -26.50
N ASP A 301 6.06 18.50 -26.07
CA ASP A 301 4.97 17.86 -26.81
C ASP A 301 4.06 17.03 -25.88
N ILE A 302 3.00 16.46 -26.44
CA ILE A 302 2.09 15.49 -25.83
C ILE A 302 2.67 14.09 -26.06
N LEU A 303 2.81 13.27 -25.01
CA LEU A 303 3.30 11.87 -25.09
C LEU A 303 2.22 10.92 -25.65
N THR A 304 1.86 11.10 -26.91
CA THR A 304 0.80 10.31 -27.59
C THR A 304 1.09 8.80 -27.62
N GLU A 305 2.37 8.44 -27.66
CA GLU A 305 2.90 7.09 -27.66
C GLU A 305 2.96 6.43 -26.27
N PHE A 306 2.67 7.17 -25.19
CA PHE A 306 2.66 6.62 -23.84
C PHE A 306 1.48 5.66 -23.64
N LYS A 307 1.78 4.40 -23.34
CA LYS A 307 0.78 3.33 -23.19
C LYS A 307 -0.05 3.51 -21.92
N ARG A 308 -1.23 4.12 -22.07
CA ARG A 308 -2.21 4.35 -21.00
C ARG A 308 -3.00 3.11 -20.59
N GLY A 309 -3.09 2.07 -21.43
CA GLY A 309 -3.78 0.78 -21.17
C GLY A 309 -2.88 -0.45 -21.26
N SER A 310 -3.47 -1.66 -21.17
CA SER A 310 -2.74 -2.92 -21.42
C SER A 310 -2.88 -3.38 -22.87
N THR A 311 -1.83 -3.99 -23.44
CA THR A 311 -1.85 -4.47 -24.84
C THR A 311 -2.74 -5.70 -25.06
N ASP A 312 -2.93 -6.52 -24.03
CA ASP A 312 -3.51 -7.86 -24.18
C ASP A 312 -5.05 -7.84 -24.36
N ALA A 313 -5.68 -6.69 -24.09
CA ALA A 313 -7.12 -6.48 -24.23
C ALA A 313 -7.61 -6.25 -25.67
N LEU A 314 -6.71 -6.12 -26.66
CA LEU A 314 -7.07 -5.90 -28.07
C LEU A 314 -7.60 -7.15 -28.80
N LEU A 315 -7.70 -8.31 -28.12
CA LEU A 315 -8.28 -9.53 -28.66
C LEU A 315 -9.82 -9.46 -28.74
N LYS A 316 -10.30 -8.90 -29.86
CA LYS A 316 -11.61 -9.12 -30.52
C LYS A 316 -12.73 -9.70 -29.64
N TRP A 317 -13.60 -8.83 -29.13
CA TRP A 317 -14.91 -9.28 -28.64
C TRP A 317 -15.83 -9.58 -29.84
N ASN A 318 -16.37 -10.80 -29.91
CA ASN A 318 -17.34 -11.21 -30.95
C ASN A 318 -18.71 -10.55 -30.70
N GLY A 319 -18.76 -9.25 -31.00
CA GLY A 319 -19.90 -8.36 -30.78
C GLY A 319 -19.60 -6.85 -30.84
N GLY A 320 -18.34 -6.43 -31.01
CA GLY A 320 -17.98 -5.01 -31.23
C GLY A 320 -16.62 -4.58 -30.67
N ARG A 321 -16.14 -3.39 -31.05
CA ARG A 321 -14.99 -2.74 -30.38
C ARG A 321 -15.39 -2.29 -28.97
N SER A 322 -14.47 -2.36 -28.01
CA SER A 322 -14.68 -1.76 -26.68
C SER A 322 -14.50 -0.25 -26.78
N THR A 323 -15.59 0.53 -26.65
CA THR A 323 -15.54 2.00 -26.64
C THR A 323 -15.14 2.59 -25.28
N LYS A 324 -14.57 1.77 -24.37
CA LYS A 324 -14.13 2.19 -23.04
C LYS A 324 -12.61 2.30 -23.02
N LEU A 325 -12.11 3.51 -22.77
CA LEU A 325 -10.68 3.77 -22.62
C LEU A 325 -10.10 3.01 -21.42
N GLU A 326 -8.96 2.35 -21.63
CA GLU A 326 -8.08 1.87 -20.57
C GLU A 326 -7.00 2.91 -20.28
N GLY A 327 -7.01 3.46 -19.07
CA GLY A 327 -5.97 4.39 -18.60
C GLY A 327 -6.51 5.50 -17.73
N SER A 328 -5.76 6.61 -17.71
CA SER A 328 -6.36 7.92 -17.49
C SER A 328 -7.10 8.37 -18.76
N ASP A 329 -8.06 9.27 -18.61
CA ASP A 329 -8.68 10.02 -19.71
C ASP A 329 -7.72 11.02 -20.34
N HIS A 330 -6.68 11.42 -19.62
CA HIS A 330 -5.67 12.39 -20.05
C HIS A 330 -4.44 11.71 -20.68
N ILE A 331 -3.68 12.44 -21.51
CA ILE A 331 -2.36 12.07 -22.03
C ILE A 331 -1.30 12.95 -21.35
N PRO A 332 -0.14 12.42 -20.93
CA PRO A 332 0.93 13.24 -20.36
C PRO A 332 1.46 14.30 -21.35
N VAL A 333 1.85 15.47 -20.83
CA VAL A 333 2.52 16.55 -21.58
C VAL A 333 3.92 16.74 -20.98
N TYR A 334 4.92 17.07 -21.80
CA TYR A 334 6.29 17.27 -21.32
C TYR A 334 6.96 18.53 -21.84
N VAL A 335 8.03 18.93 -21.15
CA VAL A 335 9.03 19.90 -21.63
C VAL A 335 10.44 19.35 -21.37
N LYS A 336 11.34 19.52 -22.35
CA LYS A 336 12.77 19.23 -22.24
C LYS A 336 13.53 20.55 -22.11
N LEU A 337 14.38 20.60 -21.10
CA LEU A 337 15.22 21.73 -20.73
C LEU A 337 16.70 21.38 -20.96
N THR A 338 17.44 22.28 -21.61
CA THR A 338 18.89 22.21 -21.80
C THR A 338 19.58 23.34 -21.03
N ASP A 339 20.89 23.20 -20.86
CA ASP A 339 21.77 24.30 -20.42
C ASP A 339 21.38 24.92 -19.06
N ILE A 340 20.80 24.07 -18.19
CA ILE A 340 20.51 24.39 -16.79
C ILE A 340 21.73 23.98 -15.96
N PRO A 341 22.42 24.90 -15.28
CA PRO A 341 23.60 24.58 -14.48
C PRO A 341 23.22 23.84 -13.17
N ASP A 342 24.14 23.03 -12.66
CA ASP A 342 23.95 22.32 -11.39
C ASP A 342 23.82 23.27 -10.19
N LEU A 343 23.18 22.79 -9.13
CA LEU A 343 22.99 23.54 -7.88
C LEU A 343 24.16 23.34 -6.91
N PRO A 344 24.34 24.27 -5.94
CA PRO A 344 25.09 23.97 -4.72
C PRO A 344 24.53 22.73 -4.02
N VAL A 345 25.42 21.97 -3.37
CA VAL A 345 25.05 20.73 -2.65
C VAL A 345 23.99 21.03 -1.59
N HIS A 346 22.86 20.33 -1.67
CA HIS A 346 21.75 20.46 -0.73
C HIS A 346 21.08 19.11 -0.43
N SER A 347 20.13 19.12 0.50
CA SER A 347 19.38 17.95 0.97
C SER A 347 17.88 18.14 0.75
N THR A 348 17.13 17.04 0.72
CA THR A 348 15.68 17.09 0.46
C THR A 348 14.94 17.87 1.55
N PRO A 349 14.10 18.86 1.21
CA PRO A 349 13.40 19.73 2.17
C PRO A 349 12.31 18.98 2.95
N ALA A 350 11.95 19.54 4.11
CA ALA A 350 11.14 18.89 5.15
C ALA A 350 9.73 18.43 4.73
N LEU A 351 9.19 18.95 3.62
CA LEU A 351 7.90 18.53 3.06
C LEU A 351 7.96 17.18 2.31
N SER A 352 9.15 16.62 2.04
CA SER A 352 9.25 15.30 1.41
C SER A 352 8.56 14.23 2.25
N ILE A 353 7.82 13.36 1.55
CA ILE A 353 7.13 12.20 2.12
C ILE A 353 8.06 11.30 2.95
N ARG A 354 9.38 11.32 2.71
CA ARG A 354 10.39 10.58 3.48
C ARG A 354 10.41 10.93 4.97
N TYR A 355 9.99 12.15 5.31
CA TYR A 355 9.98 12.66 6.68
C TYR A 355 8.63 12.47 7.38
N VAL A 356 7.57 12.13 6.65
CA VAL A 356 6.22 11.93 7.17
C VAL A 356 6.16 10.64 8.01
N PRO A 357 5.91 10.72 9.33
CA PRO A 357 5.96 9.56 10.24
C PRO A 357 5.03 8.40 9.84
N GLU A 358 3.87 8.73 9.26
CA GLU A 358 2.88 7.78 8.75
C GLU A 358 3.46 6.84 7.65
N VAL A 359 4.47 7.32 6.90
CA VAL A 359 5.12 6.59 5.81
C VAL A 359 6.49 6.03 6.24
N ARG A 360 7.24 6.75 7.09
CA ARG A 360 8.59 6.41 7.57
C ARG A 360 8.62 5.29 8.63
N GLY A 361 7.86 4.22 8.42
CA GLY A 361 7.74 3.10 9.35
C GLY A 361 9.06 2.35 9.58
N TRP A 362 9.70 2.61 10.74
CA TRP A 362 10.97 2.01 11.20
C TRP A 362 12.23 2.36 10.37
N GLN A 363 12.61 3.63 10.41
CA GLN A 363 14.05 3.98 10.42
C GLN A 363 14.33 5.21 11.29
N GLN A 364 14.52 5.01 12.60
CA GLN A 364 15.26 5.97 13.42
C GLN A 364 16.75 5.83 13.08
N SER A 365 17.24 6.77 12.30
CA SER A 365 18.67 6.93 11.99
C SER A 365 19.42 7.40 13.22
N ILE A 366 20.59 6.81 13.49
CA ILE A 366 21.50 7.04 14.64
C ILE A 366 21.68 8.52 15.03
N VAL A 367 21.55 9.46 14.08
CA VAL A 367 21.52 10.92 14.31
C VAL A 367 20.58 11.35 15.45
N SER A 368 19.38 10.75 15.60
CA SER A 368 18.44 11.09 16.68
C SER A 368 18.78 10.45 18.04
N PHE A 369 19.81 9.61 18.09
CA PHE A 369 20.36 9.00 19.30
C PHE A 369 21.58 9.79 19.77
N LEU A 370 22.48 10.16 18.85
CA LEU A 370 23.67 10.99 19.11
C LEU A 370 23.32 12.43 19.55
N SER A 371 22.22 13.01 19.05
CA SER A 371 21.80 14.35 19.49
C SER A 371 21.19 14.41 20.90
N LYS A 372 21.04 13.26 21.59
CA LYS A 372 20.55 13.20 22.98
C LYS A 372 21.65 12.99 24.04
N SER A 373 22.90 12.75 23.66
CA SER A 373 24.00 12.48 24.60
C SER A 373 24.82 13.72 25.00
N GLN A 374 24.31 14.94 24.80
CA GLN A 374 24.97 16.19 25.19
C GLN A 374 24.07 17.19 25.96
N SER A 375 22.91 16.77 26.47
CA SER A 375 21.99 17.64 27.22
C SER A 375 21.73 17.12 28.64
N SER A 376 22.78 16.95 29.44
CA SER A 376 22.68 16.51 30.85
C SER A 376 23.73 17.15 31.76
N GLN A 377 23.95 18.47 31.61
CA GLN A 377 24.52 19.31 32.67
C GLN A 377 23.71 20.59 32.84
N GLN A 378 23.49 20.96 34.10
CA GLN A 378 23.07 22.26 34.63
C GLN A 378 21.81 22.93 34.05
N LYS A 379 20.72 22.89 34.83
CA LYS A 379 19.75 23.99 34.94
C LYS A 379 19.28 24.16 36.39
N GLU A 380 19.81 25.17 37.04
CA GLU A 380 19.28 25.83 38.25
C GLU A 380 19.73 27.30 38.21
N GLY A 381 19.11 28.19 39.01
CA GLY A 381 19.68 29.53 39.26
C GLY A 381 19.39 30.64 38.23
N SER A 382 18.11 31.00 38.09
CA SER A 382 17.59 32.35 37.75
C SER A 382 18.55 33.55 37.57
N LEU A 383 18.44 34.21 36.39
CA LEU A 383 18.43 35.68 36.13
C LEU A 383 19.36 36.64 36.91
N ILE A 384 20.13 37.46 36.19
CA ILE A 384 19.99 38.95 36.24
C ILE A 384 20.64 39.67 35.03
N LEU A 385 19.93 40.73 34.62
CA LEU A 385 20.15 41.89 33.72
C LEU A 385 21.58 42.34 33.29
N SER A 386 21.63 42.98 32.10
CA SER A 386 22.54 44.11 31.65
C SER A 386 24.06 43.87 31.53
N SER A 387 24.84 44.59 30.68
CA SER A 387 24.55 45.44 29.50
C SER A 387 25.87 45.82 28.74
N GLU A 388 25.74 46.17 27.45
CA GLU A 388 26.58 47.14 26.67
C GLU A 388 28.12 46.97 26.44
N THR A 389 28.53 47.15 25.16
CA THR A 389 29.80 47.77 24.66
C THR A 389 31.19 47.19 25.04
N SER A 390 32.28 47.32 24.24
CA SER A 390 32.46 47.65 22.80
C SER A 390 33.90 47.31 22.34
N CYS A 391 34.13 47.34 21.02
CA CYS A 391 35.35 47.22 20.21
C CYS A 391 36.79 47.28 20.80
N GLU A 392 37.65 46.48 20.12
CA GLU A 392 38.97 46.82 19.54
C GLU A 392 40.34 46.52 20.21
N MET A 393 41.28 46.24 19.30
CA MET A 393 42.67 45.76 19.37
C MET A 393 43.65 46.73 20.12
N SER A 394 44.91 46.39 20.47
CA SER A 394 45.97 45.77 19.63
C SER A 394 47.32 45.46 20.33
N SER A 395 48.06 44.46 19.80
CA SER A 395 49.54 44.33 19.62
C SER A 395 50.58 44.53 20.77
N ILE A 396 51.66 43.71 20.76
CA ILE A 396 53.11 44.06 20.97
C ILE A 396 54.01 42.81 20.73
N SER A 397 55.34 42.98 20.54
CA SER A 397 56.26 41.99 19.91
C SER A 397 57.72 41.93 20.48
N GLN A 398 58.51 40.93 20.03
CA GLN A 398 60.00 40.74 20.07
C GLN A 398 60.68 40.19 21.36
N GLU A 399 61.27 38.97 21.35
CA GLU A 399 62.73 38.56 21.26
C GLU A 399 63.45 38.53 22.65
N ILE A 400 64.73 38.20 22.97
CA ILE A 400 66.09 37.98 22.39
C ILE A 400 66.86 37.02 23.39
N GLN A 401 67.93 36.20 23.18
CA GLN A 401 68.53 35.38 22.09
C GLN A 401 69.78 34.58 22.65
N GLY A 402 70.02 33.31 22.27
CA GLY A 402 71.32 32.56 22.46
C GLY A 402 71.49 31.74 23.78
N CYS A 403 72.59 30.98 24.06
CA CYS A 403 73.71 30.44 23.23
C CYS A 403 74.56 29.35 23.99
N THR A 404 75.42 28.57 23.28
CA THR A 404 76.52 27.66 23.79
C THR A 404 76.13 26.44 24.68
N THR A 405 76.93 25.39 25.00
CA THR A 405 78.39 25.04 24.82
C THR A 405 78.62 23.50 24.58
N THR A 406 79.81 22.93 24.91
CA THR A 406 80.28 21.51 24.77
C THR A 406 80.51 20.82 26.16
N THR A 407 80.81 19.52 26.38
CA THR A 407 81.42 18.41 25.59
C THR A 407 80.85 17.00 25.90
N ASN A 408 81.19 16.06 25.00
CA ASN A 408 81.35 14.58 25.05
C ASN A 408 81.50 13.89 26.44
N GLU A 409 81.29 12.58 26.62
CA GLU A 409 81.11 11.40 25.73
C GLU A 409 79.99 10.47 26.29
N GLU A 410 79.59 9.30 25.75
CA GLU A 410 80.10 8.39 24.70
C GLU A 410 79.45 8.56 23.31
N ASN A 411 79.95 7.80 22.32
CA ASN A 411 79.49 7.80 20.93
C ASN A 411 79.14 6.40 20.38
N LYS A 412 77.94 6.28 19.81
CA LYS A 412 77.78 5.72 18.46
C LYS A 412 76.93 6.68 17.64
N GLU A 413 77.56 7.25 16.62
CA GLU A 413 76.94 8.18 15.68
C GLU A 413 75.76 7.53 14.90
N LEU A 414 74.74 8.27 14.46
CA LEU A 414 74.76 9.37 13.47
C LEU A 414 75.25 8.89 12.08
N CYS A 415 74.83 9.44 10.94
CA CYS A 415 74.11 10.70 10.71
C CYS A 415 73.20 10.67 9.45
N LEU A 416 72.59 11.84 9.19
CA LEU A 416 71.97 12.37 7.95
C LEU A 416 72.50 11.74 6.63
N THR A 417 71.72 11.65 5.54
CA THR A 417 71.26 12.82 4.75
C THR A 417 70.08 12.56 3.79
N LYS A 418 69.52 13.67 3.25
CA LYS A 418 68.53 13.69 2.15
C LYS A 418 69.13 13.22 0.81
N ARG A 419 68.34 12.48 0.01
CA ARG A 419 68.42 12.26 -1.47
C ARG A 419 69.74 11.70 -2.04
N LYS A 420 69.64 10.66 -2.90
CA LYS A 420 70.73 9.86 -3.53
C LYS A 420 71.35 8.82 -2.54
N SER A 421 71.77 7.61 -2.92
CA SER A 421 71.59 6.84 -4.18
C SER A 421 72.06 5.36 -4.08
N ILE A 422 71.29 4.41 -4.65
CA ILE A 422 71.72 3.12 -5.31
C ILE A 422 72.24 1.88 -4.48
N HIS A 423 71.65 0.70 -4.78
CA HIS A 423 72.14 -0.72 -4.67
C HIS A 423 72.58 -1.35 -3.31
N SER A 424 72.56 -2.70 -3.07
CA SER A 424 71.86 -3.86 -3.70
C SER A 424 71.90 -5.17 -2.84
N LEU A 425 70.94 -6.09 -3.08
CA LEU A 425 70.99 -7.59 -3.01
C LEU A 425 71.30 -8.40 -1.70
N LYS A 426 70.37 -9.34 -1.40
CA LYS A 426 70.55 -10.75 -0.89
C LYS A 426 71.12 -10.98 0.54
N ASP A 427 70.87 -12.09 1.25
CA ASP A 427 69.86 -13.19 1.23
C ASP A 427 69.85 -13.79 2.67
N THR A 428 68.74 -14.12 3.34
CA THR A 428 68.11 -15.47 3.34
C THR A 428 66.97 -15.58 4.40
N LYS A 429 66.02 -16.53 4.18
CA LYS A 429 65.28 -17.40 5.15
C LYS A 429 65.23 -16.95 6.64
N ARG A 430 64.12 -16.89 7.40
CA ARG A 430 62.82 -17.65 7.45
C ARG A 430 61.95 -16.96 8.58
N VAL A 431 60.67 -17.25 8.93
CA VAL A 431 59.61 -18.21 8.54
C VAL A 431 58.20 -17.63 8.90
N LYS A 432 57.11 -18.20 8.34
CA LYS A 432 55.66 -18.08 8.71
C LYS A 432 54.92 -16.72 8.71
N ASN A 433 53.86 -16.73 7.88
CA ASN A 433 52.49 -16.21 8.06
C ASN A 433 52.05 -14.80 7.58
N SER A 434 50.88 -14.86 6.91
CA SER A 434 49.82 -13.84 6.69
C SER A 434 50.09 -12.57 5.85
N SER A 435 49.49 -12.61 4.64
CA SER A 435 48.52 -11.62 4.09
C SER A 435 48.93 -10.69 2.93
N SER A 436 48.03 -10.67 1.92
CA SER A 436 47.81 -9.66 0.86
C SER A 436 48.88 -9.38 -0.22
N SER A 437 48.42 -9.35 -1.47
CA SER A 437 49.04 -8.68 -2.63
C SER A 437 47.98 -8.45 -3.73
N GLN A 438 48.34 -7.80 -4.85
CA GLN A 438 47.39 -7.07 -5.72
C GLN A 438 46.99 -7.78 -7.04
N LEU A 439 45.85 -7.30 -7.57
CA LEU A 439 45.34 -7.29 -8.96
C LEU A 439 46.24 -7.82 -10.11
N THR A 440 45.65 -8.60 -11.03
CA THR A 440 45.70 -8.35 -12.50
C THR A 440 44.69 -9.21 -13.29
N ILE A 441 44.63 -9.07 -14.62
CA ILE A 441 43.53 -9.53 -15.51
C ILE A 441 44.02 -10.48 -16.64
N LYS A 442 43.15 -11.43 -17.05
CA LYS A 442 43.17 -12.26 -18.28
C LYS A 442 44.34 -13.23 -18.55
N SER A 443 44.07 -14.52 -18.38
CA SER A 443 44.21 -15.63 -19.37
C SER A 443 43.69 -16.93 -18.69
N PHE A 444 43.22 -18.00 -19.33
CA PHE A 444 43.54 -18.64 -20.61
C PHE A 444 42.29 -19.12 -21.39
N PHE A 445 42.49 -19.50 -22.66
CA PHE A 445 41.46 -20.08 -23.54
C PHE A 445 41.29 -21.61 -23.35
N LYS A 446 40.09 -22.13 -23.62
CA LYS A 446 39.84 -23.09 -24.73
C LYS A 446 38.35 -23.45 -24.93
N GLN A 447 37.92 -23.51 -26.19
CA GLN A 447 36.83 -24.39 -26.65
C GLN A 447 37.39 -25.80 -26.93
N PRO A 448 36.54 -26.79 -27.25
CA PRO A 448 36.38 -27.13 -28.66
C PRO A 448 34.92 -27.18 -29.15
N VAL A 449 34.75 -27.34 -30.46
CA VAL A 449 33.48 -27.45 -31.19
C VAL A 449 33.47 -28.78 -31.95
N GLN A 450 32.34 -29.49 -32.01
CA GLN A 450 31.99 -30.39 -33.12
C GLN A 450 30.51 -30.82 -33.10
N GLU A 451 29.82 -30.58 -34.22
CA GLU A 451 28.60 -31.25 -34.69
C GLU A 451 29.01 -32.30 -35.76
N PRO A 452 28.13 -32.97 -36.56
CA PRO A 452 26.65 -33.12 -36.52
C PRO A 452 26.26 -34.62 -36.33
N THR A 453 25.28 -35.33 -36.94
CA THR A 453 24.34 -35.15 -38.09
C THR A 453 23.21 -36.21 -38.06
N VAL A 454 22.15 -36.01 -38.87
CA VAL A 454 21.16 -37.03 -39.35
C VAL A 454 20.16 -37.56 -38.29
N CYS A 455 18.87 -37.82 -38.57
CA CYS A 455 18.08 -37.76 -39.82
C CYS A 455 16.79 -36.91 -39.68
N SER A 456 16.00 -36.81 -40.75
CA SER A 456 14.80 -35.97 -40.87
C SER A 456 13.56 -36.72 -41.41
N ASN A 457 12.41 -36.03 -41.28
CA ASN A 457 11.22 -36.11 -42.14
C ASN A 457 10.24 -37.30 -42.06
N GLN A 458 8.97 -36.95 -42.38
CA GLN A 458 7.91 -37.78 -43.01
C GLN A 458 7.23 -38.90 -42.16
N ASN A 459 5.93 -39.24 -42.34
CA ASN A 459 4.75 -38.52 -42.88
C ASN A 459 3.44 -39.35 -42.62
N ILE A 460 2.30 -38.90 -43.14
CA ILE A 460 1.09 -39.71 -43.55
C ILE A 460 0.06 -40.16 -42.47
N SER A 461 -1.23 -40.04 -42.85
CA SER A 461 -2.51 -40.62 -42.33
C SER A 461 -2.88 -40.38 -40.85
N GLU A 462 -4.14 -40.12 -40.45
CA GLU A 462 -5.44 -40.76 -40.80
C GLU A 462 -5.49 -42.24 -40.29
N GLU A 463 -6.58 -42.77 -39.73
CA GLU A 463 -7.99 -42.33 -39.75
C GLU A 463 -8.75 -42.66 -38.42
N PHE A 464 -10.09 -42.56 -38.42
CA PHE A 464 -10.99 -42.84 -37.29
C PHE A 464 -11.44 -44.32 -37.23
N ASP A 465 -11.71 -44.84 -36.02
CA ASP A 465 -12.89 -45.68 -35.64
C ASP A 465 -12.72 -46.31 -34.24
N VAL A 466 -13.75 -46.72 -33.47
CA VAL A 466 -15.13 -46.21 -33.28
C VAL A 466 -15.67 -46.70 -31.90
N CYS A 467 -16.87 -46.28 -31.49
CA CYS A 467 -17.62 -46.75 -30.30
C CYS A 467 -17.73 -48.29 -30.14
N ASN A 468 -18.11 -48.91 -29.01
CA ASN A 468 -19.01 -48.57 -27.87
C ASN A 468 -18.68 -49.55 -26.68
N SER A 469 -19.18 -49.54 -25.43
CA SER A 469 -19.91 -48.59 -24.54
C SER A 469 -19.99 -49.21 -23.11
N GLN A 470 -20.71 -48.57 -22.16
CA GLN A 470 -21.02 -49.00 -20.77
C GLN A 470 -19.81 -49.05 -19.78
N ASP A 471 -19.89 -48.63 -18.51
CA ASP A 471 -20.99 -48.00 -17.73
C ASP A 471 -20.46 -46.91 -16.78
N VAL A 472 -20.95 -45.66 -16.90
CA VAL A 472 -20.90 -44.63 -15.85
C VAL A 472 -22.12 -43.72 -15.94
N ILE A 473 -23.14 -43.94 -15.10
CA ILE A 473 -24.28 -43.02 -14.92
C ILE A 473 -24.57 -42.80 -13.44
N CYS A 474 -24.18 -41.63 -12.92
CA CYS A 474 -25.07 -40.70 -12.19
C CYS A 474 -24.30 -39.40 -11.83
N SER A 475 -25.04 -38.32 -11.51
CA SER A 475 -24.58 -37.10 -10.80
C SER A 475 -23.83 -35.98 -11.56
N LYS A 476 -23.85 -35.93 -12.91
CA LYS A 476 -23.21 -34.83 -13.67
C LYS A 476 -24.14 -33.70 -14.18
N GLU A 477 -25.46 -33.84 -14.08
CA GLU A 477 -26.41 -33.04 -14.88
C GLU A 477 -26.77 -31.64 -14.35
N LYS A 478 -26.39 -31.26 -13.11
CA LYS A 478 -26.84 -30.00 -12.49
C LYS A 478 -25.96 -28.77 -12.78
N GLY A 479 -24.84 -28.93 -13.49
CA GLY A 479 -23.93 -27.83 -13.84
C GLY A 479 -24.32 -27.09 -15.13
N ASP A 480 -24.45 -27.83 -16.23
CA ASP A 480 -24.48 -27.24 -17.58
C ASP A 480 -25.77 -26.48 -17.91
N VAL A 481 -26.92 -26.90 -17.37
CA VAL A 481 -28.23 -26.28 -17.66
C VAL A 481 -28.25 -24.79 -17.33
N ALA A 482 -27.65 -24.39 -16.20
CA ALA A 482 -27.60 -22.99 -15.78
C ALA A 482 -26.71 -22.13 -16.71
N ILE A 483 -25.61 -22.70 -17.21
CA ILE A 483 -24.68 -22.02 -18.12
C ILE A 483 -25.28 -21.90 -19.52
N LEU A 484 -25.96 -22.94 -20.00
CA LEU A 484 -26.67 -22.95 -21.27
C LEU A 484 -27.84 -21.95 -21.29
N GLU A 485 -28.68 -21.93 -20.25
CA GLU A 485 -29.79 -20.97 -20.19
C GLU A 485 -29.29 -19.52 -20.02
N TRP A 486 -28.18 -19.29 -19.31
CA TRP A 486 -27.61 -17.94 -19.24
C TRP A 486 -27.04 -17.48 -20.60
N ARG A 487 -26.46 -18.37 -21.40
CA ARG A 487 -26.11 -18.09 -22.80
C ARG A 487 -27.36 -17.80 -23.65
N ARG A 488 -28.41 -18.63 -23.60
CA ARG A 488 -29.66 -18.41 -24.34
C ARG A 488 -30.35 -17.10 -23.95
N ILE A 489 -30.28 -16.68 -22.69
CA ILE A 489 -30.79 -15.39 -22.22
C ILE A 489 -29.96 -14.24 -22.80
N GLN A 490 -28.63 -14.34 -22.82
CA GLN A 490 -27.77 -13.34 -23.46
C GLN A 490 -27.98 -13.25 -24.99
N GLU A 491 -28.18 -14.38 -25.66
CA GLU A 491 -28.48 -14.41 -27.09
C GLU A 491 -29.86 -13.81 -27.40
N ARG A 492 -30.91 -14.20 -26.65
CA ARG A 492 -32.24 -13.58 -26.75
C ARG A 492 -32.20 -12.07 -26.54
N MET A 493 -31.39 -11.59 -25.58
CA MET A 493 -31.16 -10.16 -25.38
C MET A 493 -30.47 -9.52 -26.60
N LYS A 494 -29.38 -10.10 -27.12
CA LYS A 494 -28.70 -9.62 -28.35
C LYS A 494 -29.65 -9.51 -29.54
N THR A 495 -30.54 -10.48 -29.75
CA THR A 495 -31.53 -10.48 -30.85
C THR A 495 -32.68 -9.48 -30.69
N SER A 496 -32.67 -8.61 -29.67
CA SER A 496 -33.80 -7.72 -29.33
C SER A 496 -33.45 -6.24 -29.16
N LEU A 497 -32.19 -5.86 -29.38
CA LEU A 497 -31.73 -4.46 -29.30
C LEU A 497 -32.21 -3.67 -30.53
N PRO A 498 -32.76 -2.44 -30.37
CA PRO A 498 -33.14 -1.63 -31.51
C PRO A 498 -31.90 -1.19 -32.30
N LEU A 499 -32.08 -0.96 -33.60
CA LEU A 499 -31.02 -0.44 -34.47
C LEU A 499 -30.94 1.09 -34.38
N CYS A 500 -29.73 1.63 -34.42
CA CYS A 500 -29.51 3.07 -34.39
C CYS A 500 -29.99 3.74 -35.69
N LYS A 501 -30.52 4.96 -35.59
CA LYS A 501 -31.17 5.64 -36.73
C LYS A 501 -30.23 6.04 -37.86
N GLY A 502 -28.94 6.29 -37.57
CA GLY A 502 -27.93 6.61 -38.58
C GLY A 502 -27.35 5.35 -39.23
N HIS A 503 -26.62 4.54 -38.46
CA HIS A 503 -25.83 3.42 -38.99
C HIS A 503 -26.60 2.11 -39.18
N ARG A 504 -27.82 2.01 -38.63
CA ARG A 504 -28.63 0.76 -38.57
C ARG A 504 -27.92 -0.40 -37.84
N GLU A 505 -27.09 -0.07 -36.86
CA GLU A 505 -26.37 -1.02 -36.00
C GLU A 505 -27.06 -1.24 -34.65
N PRO A 506 -26.91 -2.41 -33.98
CA PRO A 506 -27.50 -2.68 -32.68
C PRO A 506 -27.06 -1.68 -31.58
N CYS A 507 -28.03 -1.01 -30.96
CA CYS A 507 -27.77 -0.03 -29.91
C CYS A 507 -27.30 -0.65 -28.59
N VAL A 508 -26.43 0.05 -27.87
CA VAL A 508 -25.96 -0.31 -26.54
C VAL A 508 -27.02 0.06 -25.49
N ALA A 509 -27.43 -0.92 -24.69
CA ALA A 509 -28.31 -0.70 -23.55
C ALA A 509 -27.56 -0.03 -22.37
N ARG A 510 -28.19 0.98 -21.76
CA ARG A 510 -27.70 1.75 -20.61
C ARG A 510 -28.84 1.94 -19.60
N SER A 511 -28.50 2.19 -18.33
CA SER A 511 -29.48 2.51 -17.27
C SER A 511 -29.19 3.86 -16.61
N VAL A 512 -30.24 4.57 -16.23
CA VAL A 512 -30.15 5.87 -15.54
C VAL A 512 -29.71 5.67 -14.09
N LYS A 513 -28.63 6.35 -13.67
CA LYS A 513 -28.04 6.22 -12.33
C LYS A 513 -28.38 7.35 -11.35
N LYS A 514 -28.92 8.48 -11.82
CA LYS A 514 -29.30 9.67 -11.01
C LYS A 514 -30.54 10.36 -11.61
N GLY A 515 -31.29 11.12 -10.80
CA GLY A 515 -32.45 11.90 -11.23
C GLY A 515 -33.77 11.13 -11.28
N SER A 516 -34.83 11.79 -11.79
CA SER A 516 -36.23 11.30 -11.77
C SER A 516 -36.50 10.01 -12.56
N ASN A 517 -35.54 9.55 -13.37
CA ASN A 517 -35.67 8.35 -14.20
C ASN A 517 -34.77 7.18 -13.73
N ILE A 518 -34.22 7.21 -12.51
CA ILE A 518 -33.36 6.15 -11.95
C ILE A 518 -33.90 4.74 -12.27
N GLY A 519 -33.00 3.87 -12.73
CA GLY A 519 -33.32 2.47 -13.06
C GLY A 519 -33.97 2.25 -14.42
N ARG A 520 -34.51 3.27 -15.11
CA ARG A 520 -34.99 3.11 -16.50
C ARG A 520 -33.84 2.72 -17.42
N LEU A 521 -34.14 1.78 -18.32
CA LEU A 521 -33.28 1.38 -19.42
C LEU A 521 -33.52 2.26 -20.65
N PHE A 522 -32.45 2.58 -21.36
CA PHE A 522 -32.45 3.26 -22.64
C PHE A 522 -31.36 2.68 -23.55
N TYR A 523 -31.50 2.92 -24.84
CA TYR A 523 -30.62 2.45 -25.90
C TYR A 523 -29.96 3.65 -26.57
N VAL A 524 -28.66 3.54 -26.85
CA VAL A 524 -27.88 4.56 -27.58
C VAL A 524 -27.08 3.95 -28.71
N CYS A 525 -26.71 4.74 -29.72
CA CYS A 525 -25.78 4.28 -30.76
C CYS A 525 -24.49 3.71 -30.15
N SER A 526 -24.03 2.61 -30.72
CA SER A 526 -22.86 1.81 -30.33
C SER A 526 -21.51 2.48 -30.61
N ARG A 527 -21.45 3.35 -31.63
CA ARG A 527 -20.20 3.93 -32.13
C ARG A 527 -19.62 5.02 -31.22
N ALA A 528 -18.31 5.26 -31.33
CA ALA A 528 -17.62 6.31 -30.58
C ALA A 528 -18.10 7.73 -30.95
N GLN A 529 -18.01 8.64 -29.98
CA GLN A 529 -18.31 10.06 -30.15
C GLN A 529 -17.21 10.74 -30.99
N GLY A 530 -17.60 11.56 -31.95
CA GLY A 530 -16.71 12.23 -32.88
C GLY A 530 -17.37 13.47 -33.51
N PRO A 531 -16.67 14.17 -34.41
CA PRO A 531 -17.21 15.36 -35.09
C PRO A 531 -18.51 15.06 -35.83
N ALA A 532 -19.47 16.00 -35.81
CA ALA A 532 -20.76 15.84 -36.50
C ALA A 532 -20.64 15.74 -38.04
N SER A 533 -19.49 16.12 -38.60
CA SER A 533 -19.13 15.94 -40.01
C SER A 533 -18.64 14.53 -40.37
N ASN A 534 -18.30 13.70 -39.38
CA ASN A 534 -17.87 12.32 -39.62
C ASN A 534 -19.10 11.39 -39.63
N PRO A 535 -19.49 10.79 -40.77
CA PRO A 535 -20.62 9.87 -40.83
C PRO A 535 -20.38 8.58 -40.01
N GLU A 536 -19.13 8.24 -39.69
CA GLU A 536 -18.81 7.07 -38.87
C GLU A 536 -18.97 7.32 -37.36
N ALA A 537 -19.01 8.58 -36.91
CA ALA A 537 -19.18 8.94 -35.51
C ALA A 537 -20.60 8.69 -34.99
N ASN A 538 -20.77 8.69 -33.67
CA ASN A 538 -22.05 8.42 -32.99
C ASN A 538 -23.19 9.31 -33.54
N CYS A 539 -24.23 8.70 -34.08
CA CYS A 539 -25.35 9.40 -34.73
C CYS A 539 -26.36 10.02 -33.74
N ASN A 540 -25.98 10.18 -32.46
CA ASN A 540 -26.80 10.68 -31.36
C ASN A 540 -28.16 9.99 -31.20
N HIS A 541 -28.30 8.76 -31.72
CA HIS A 541 -29.52 7.98 -31.55
C HIS A 541 -29.72 7.66 -30.06
N PHE A 542 -30.90 7.99 -29.56
CA PHE A 542 -31.38 7.70 -28.22
C PHE A 542 -32.81 7.16 -28.29
N GLN A 543 -33.10 6.10 -27.53
CA GLN A 543 -34.45 5.52 -27.41
C GLN A 543 -34.67 4.94 -26.01
N TRP A 544 -35.77 5.29 -25.33
CA TRP A 544 -36.17 4.63 -24.09
C TRP A 544 -36.58 3.17 -24.35
N ALA A 545 -36.26 2.26 -23.44
CA ALA A 545 -36.75 0.89 -23.51
C ALA A 545 -38.26 0.84 -23.26
N SER A 546 -39.01 0.25 -24.19
CA SER A 546 -40.45 0.15 -24.13
C SER A 546 -40.91 -0.97 -23.20
N LEU A 547 -41.78 -0.63 -22.24
CA LEU A 547 -42.60 -1.62 -21.54
C LEU A 547 -43.59 -2.20 -22.54
N LYS A 548 -43.39 -3.43 -23.00
CA LYS A 548 -44.28 -4.07 -23.98
C LYS A 548 -45.71 -4.18 -23.43
N SER A 549 -46.67 -3.82 -24.28
CA SER A 549 -48.10 -4.02 -24.05
C SER A 549 -48.45 -5.51 -23.93
N LYS A 550 -49.53 -5.84 -23.21
CA LYS A 550 -50.04 -7.21 -23.10
C LYS A 550 -50.62 -7.67 -24.44
N ASP A 551 -50.01 -8.67 -25.07
CA ASP A 551 -50.67 -9.44 -26.14
C ASP A 551 -51.67 -10.45 -25.56
N LYS A 552 -52.80 -10.62 -26.25
CA LYS A 552 -53.88 -11.54 -25.87
C LYS A 552 -53.67 -12.93 -26.47
N LYS A 553 -53.11 -13.87 -25.70
CA LYS A 553 -53.45 -15.31 -25.72
C LYS A 553 -52.92 -15.99 -24.46
N GLY A 554 -53.68 -16.93 -23.91
CA GLY A 554 -53.55 -17.34 -22.51
C GLY A 554 -52.60 -18.52 -22.28
N THR A 555 -51.73 -18.38 -21.27
CA THR A 555 -51.25 -19.49 -20.42
C THR A 555 -50.67 -18.87 -19.15
N GLU A 556 -51.10 -19.29 -17.95
CA GLU A 556 -50.76 -18.60 -16.70
C GLU A 556 -49.32 -18.88 -16.21
N ALA A 557 -48.38 -18.02 -16.60
CA ALA A 557 -47.10 -17.87 -15.88
C ALA A 557 -47.22 -16.75 -14.84
N ARG A 558 -47.50 -17.11 -13.57
CA ARG A 558 -47.69 -16.14 -12.47
C ARG A 558 -46.38 -15.50 -12.00
N TYR A 559 -45.94 -14.45 -12.67
CA TYR A 559 -44.97 -13.51 -12.11
C TYR A 559 -45.63 -12.55 -11.13
N TYR A 560 -45.27 -12.67 -9.85
CA TYR A 560 -45.69 -11.73 -8.80
C TYR A 560 -45.02 -10.36 -9.00
N GLN A 561 -45.80 -9.36 -9.38
CA GLN A 561 -45.37 -7.97 -9.49
C GLN A 561 -45.90 -7.16 -8.30
N THR A 562 -45.14 -7.11 -7.22
CA THR A 562 -45.52 -6.40 -5.99
C THR A 562 -45.60 -4.89 -6.23
N LYS A 563 -46.82 -4.35 -6.33
CA LYS A 563 -47.06 -2.90 -6.29
C LYS A 563 -46.66 -2.37 -4.91
N ILE A 564 -45.75 -1.40 -4.86
CA ILE A 564 -45.72 -0.44 -3.74
C ILE A 564 -46.66 0.69 -4.12
N ILE A 565 -47.81 0.75 -3.45
CA ILE A 565 -48.73 1.89 -3.54
C ILE A 565 -48.25 2.94 -2.53
N ILE A 566 -47.82 4.10 -3.01
CA ILE A 566 -47.60 5.26 -2.15
C ILE A 566 -48.93 6.00 -2.02
N SER A 567 -49.65 5.73 -0.93
CA SER A 567 -50.88 6.44 -0.56
C SER A 567 -50.54 7.62 0.35
N THR A 568 -50.37 8.81 -0.21
CA THR A 568 -50.33 10.07 0.54
C THR A 568 -51.76 10.60 0.76
N PRO A 569 -52.25 10.72 2.00
CA PRO A 569 -53.48 11.46 2.27
C PRO A 569 -53.24 12.97 2.08
N ASN A 570 -54.13 13.65 1.37
CA ASN A 570 -54.20 15.11 1.38
C ASN A 570 -54.92 15.57 2.66
N TYR A 571 -54.40 16.60 3.34
CA TYR A 571 -55.27 17.61 3.95
C TYR A 571 -54.57 18.97 4.07
N LYS A 572 -55.36 20.06 4.04
CA LYS A 572 -54.90 21.44 4.24
C LYS A 572 -55.32 21.95 5.64
N PRO A 573 -54.67 22.99 6.19
CA PRO A 573 -54.79 23.34 7.61
C PRO A 573 -55.97 24.27 7.93
N SER A 574 -56.55 24.11 9.13
CA SER A 574 -57.28 25.19 9.82
C SER A 574 -57.54 24.88 11.32
N ILE A 575 -56.97 25.74 12.19
CA ILE A 575 -57.50 26.19 13.49
C ILE A 575 -57.37 25.23 14.72
N GLU A 576 -57.31 25.87 15.89
CA GLU A 576 -56.95 25.42 17.24
C GLU A 576 -58.21 25.05 18.10
N PRO A 577 -58.14 24.97 19.46
CA PRO A 577 -57.24 24.20 20.33
C PRO A 577 -58.01 23.31 21.35
N SER A 578 -57.34 22.35 22.01
CA SER A 578 -57.30 22.26 23.50
C SER A 578 -56.56 21.03 24.07
N PHE A 579 -56.05 21.24 25.28
CA PHE A 579 -55.40 20.33 26.24
C PHE A 579 -56.43 19.49 27.06
N PRO A 580 -56.08 18.59 28.02
CA PRO A 580 -54.78 17.93 28.35
C PRO A 580 -54.91 16.43 28.85
N LEU A 581 -53.81 15.89 29.44
CA LEU A 581 -53.71 14.91 30.55
C LEU A 581 -53.65 13.36 30.31
N LYS A 582 -52.51 12.77 30.76
CA LYS A 582 -52.36 11.61 31.71
C LYS A 582 -52.85 10.20 31.26
N LYS A 583 -52.30 9.06 31.73
CA LYS A 583 -51.04 8.69 32.46
C LYS A 583 -50.92 7.13 32.49
N HIS A 584 -49.73 6.60 32.84
CA HIS A 584 -49.49 5.32 33.58
C HIS A 584 -49.85 3.96 32.89
N THR A 585 -48.92 3.00 32.69
CA THR A 585 -48.35 1.93 33.59
C THR A 585 -49.36 0.80 33.95
N GLN A 586 -49.00 -0.49 34.19
CA GLN A 586 -47.71 -1.17 34.47
C GLN A 586 -47.84 -2.72 34.33
N ASN A 587 -46.72 -3.45 34.08
CA ASN A 587 -46.42 -4.87 34.46
C ASN A 587 -47.40 -6.00 33.96
N THR A 588 -47.20 -7.33 34.16
CA THR A 588 -46.24 -8.16 34.94
C THR A 588 -46.12 -9.62 34.36
N THR A 589 -44.96 -10.31 34.49
CA THR A 589 -44.71 -11.80 34.65
C THR A 589 -45.49 -12.89 33.85
N SER A 590 -44.99 -14.12 33.55
CA SER A 590 -43.66 -14.80 33.56
C SER A 590 -43.78 -16.24 32.95
N THR A 591 -42.70 -17.05 32.99
CA THR A 591 -42.56 -18.52 32.71
C THR A 591 -41.93 -19.00 31.38
N PHE A 592 -41.34 -20.21 31.46
CA PHE A 592 -40.59 -21.07 30.49
C PHE A 592 -40.83 -22.55 30.95
N PRO A 593 -40.49 -23.66 30.22
CA PRO A 593 -39.50 -23.79 29.12
C PRO A 593 -39.94 -24.65 27.89
N GLY A 594 -39.09 -24.76 26.85
CA GLY A 594 -39.25 -25.78 25.79
C GLY A 594 -38.41 -25.56 24.52
N LYS A 595 -37.73 -26.60 24.01
CA LYS A 595 -36.81 -26.54 22.84
C LYS A 595 -37.52 -26.41 21.48
N ALA A 596 -37.08 -25.47 20.63
CA ALA A 596 -36.99 -25.65 19.16
C ALA A 596 -36.11 -24.55 18.52
N PHE A 597 -35.22 -24.90 17.58
CA PHE A 597 -34.44 -23.94 16.79
C PHE A 597 -35.05 -23.77 15.40
N LEU A 598 -35.81 -22.69 15.18
CA LEU A 598 -36.24 -22.23 13.85
C LEU A 598 -36.20 -20.70 13.82
N HIS A 599 -35.24 -20.13 13.10
CA HIS A 599 -35.09 -18.68 12.94
C HIS A 599 -35.74 -18.21 11.62
N PRO A 600 -36.71 -17.28 11.62
CA PRO A 600 -37.32 -16.81 10.38
C PRO A 600 -36.35 -15.99 9.52
N LEU A 601 -36.26 -16.30 8.22
CA LEU A 601 -35.50 -15.52 7.24
C LEU A 601 -36.29 -14.27 6.83
N CYS A 602 -35.88 -13.10 7.31
CA CYS A 602 -36.48 -11.82 6.94
C CYS A 602 -35.83 -11.24 5.67
N HIS A 603 -36.59 -11.12 4.58
CA HIS A 603 -36.12 -10.46 3.34
C HIS A 603 -35.94 -8.95 3.56
N THR A 604 -34.81 -8.39 3.11
CA THR A 604 -34.49 -6.96 3.23
C THR A 604 -33.92 -6.38 1.92
N ASN A 605 -34.11 -5.08 1.70
CA ASN A 605 -33.80 -4.40 0.44
C ASN A 605 -32.30 -4.10 0.26
N PRO A 606 -31.72 -4.26 -0.96
CA PRO A 606 -30.28 -4.13 -1.21
C PRO A 606 -29.72 -2.71 -0.99
N THR A 607 -30.54 -1.67 -1.14
CA THR A 607 -30.16 -0.28 -0.82
C THR A 607 -30.01 -0.05 0.68
N THR A 608 -30.80 -0.74 1.51
CA THR A 608 -30.64 -0.74 2.97
C THR A 608 -29.39 -1.52 3.39
N THR A 609 -29.02 -2.56 2.64
CA THR A 609 -27.84 -3.39 2.90
C THR A 609 -26.53 -2.61 2.81
N MET A 610 -26.29 -1.80 1.77
CA MET A 610 -25.04 -1.00 1.71
C MET A 610 -24.98 0.11 2.78
N GLY A 611 -26.11 0.74 3.10
CA GLY A 611 -26.17 1.74 4.18
C GLY A 611 -25.80 1.14 5.54
N THR A 612 -26.36 -0.03 5.85
CA THR A 612 -26.03 -0.77 7.09
C THR A 612 -24.66 -1.42 7.06
N GLN A 613 -24.10 -1.78 5.90
CA GLN A 613 -22.73 -2.30 5.81
C GLN A 613 -21.68 -1.20 6.05
N ILE A 614 -21.93 0.03 5.60
CA ILE A 614 -21.09 1.19 5.91
C ILE A 614 -21.22 1.62 7.37
N SER A 615 -22.42 1.55 7.97
CA SER A 615 -22.58 1.79 9.41
C SER A 615 -21.82 0.75 10.23
N LYS A 616 -22.03 -0.55 9.94
CA LYS A 616 -21.31 -1.68 10.53
C LYS A 616 -19.79 -1.54 10.42
N GLN A 617 -19.24 -1.09 9.28
CA GLN A 617 -17.79 -0.87 9.18
C GLN A 617 -17.29 0.33 10.01
N LYS A 618 -18.11 1.37 10.22
CA LYS A 618 -17.77 2.46 11.16
C LYS A 618 -17.85 1.98 12.62
N GLU A 619 -18.92 1.28 12.96
CA GLU A 619 -19.15 0.64 14.27
C GLU A 619 -18.01 -0.34 14.60
N ARG A 620 -17.61 -1.20 13.65
CA ARG A 620 -16.50 -2.15 13.78
C ARG A 620 -15.15 -1.45 13.99
N ARG A 621 -14.87 -0.35 13.29
CA ARG A 621 -13.65 0.46 13.55
C ARG A 621 -13.67 1.09 14.93
N HIS A 622 -14.82 1.53 15.42
CA HIS A 622 -14.96 2.03 16.79
C HIS A 622 -14.72 0.91 17.81
N LEU A 623 -15.39 -0.25 17.66
CA LEU A 623 -15.20 -1.44 18.50
C LEU A 623 -13.73 -1.88 18.57
N VAL A 624 -13.05 -2.04 17.43
CA VAL A 624 -11.61 -2.37 17.38
C VAL A 624 -10.75 -1.35 18.15
N THR A 625 -11.13 -0.07 18.12
CA THR A 625 -10.41 0.98 18.85
C THR A 625 -10.68 0.89 20.36
N THR A 626 -11.95 0.71 20.76
CA THR A 626 -12.38 0.57 22.15
C THR A 626 -11.78 -0.67 22.81
N GLU A 627 -11.87 -1.84 22.17
CA GLU A 627 -11.28 -3.09 22.67
C GLU A 627 -9.74 -2.99 22.80
N LYS A 628 -9.07 -2.34 21.84
CA LYS A 628 -7.62 -2.10 21.96
C LYS A 628 -7.29 -1.10 23.07
N GLN A 629 -8.15 -0.13 23.36
CA GLN A 629 -8.02 0.78 24.51
C GLN A 629 -8.28 0.05 25.83
N ALA A 630 -9.21 -0.91 25.88
CA ALA A 630 -9.45 -1.75 27.04
C ALA A 630 -8.23 -2.63 27.36
N LEU A 631 -7.68 -3.35 26.37
CA LEU A 631 -6.43 -4.10 26.55
C LEU A 631 -5.24 -3.21 26.95
N HIS A 632 -5.09 -2.00 26.36
CA HIS A 632 -4.07 -1.04 26.81
C HIS A 632 -4.33 -0.45 28.21
N THR A 633 -5.55 -0.55 28.74
CA THR A 633 -5.89 -0.13 30.10
C THR A 633 -5.60 -1.26 31.09
N LEU A 634 -5.97 -2.51 30.74
CA LEU A 634 -5.61 -3.73 31.47
C LEU A 634 -4.08 -3.91 31.56
N LEU A 635 -3.37 -3.60 30.47
CA LEU A 635 -1.91 -3.54 30.42
C LEU A 635 -1.33 -2.57 31.46
N LYS A 636 -1.92 -1.37 31.59
CA LYS A 636 -1.46 -0.35 32.55
C LYS A 636 -1.81 -0.67 34.00
N SER A 637 -2.90 -1.40 34.25
CA SER A 637 -3.31 -1.77 35.62
C SER A 637 -2.64 -3.04 36.13
N SER A 638 -2.28 -3.97 35.23
CA SER A 638 -1.78 -5.31 35.59
C SER A 638 -0.30 -5.53 35.27
N GLY A 639 0.25 -4.75 34.34
CA GLY A 639 1.61 -4.91 33.86
C GLY A 639 1.84 -6.17 33.01
N GLU A 640 3.11 -6.48 32.81
CA GLU A 640 3.61 -7.60 31.99
C GLU A 640 4.58 -8.52 32.77
N GLN A 641 4.59 -8.34 34.10
CA GLN A 641 5.38 -9.12 35.04
C GLN A 641 4.69 -10.47 35.31
N PHE A 642 5.49 -11.54 35.31
CA PHE A 642 5.12 -12.89 35.74
C PHE A 642 6.40 -13.66 36.12
N PRO A 643 6.31 -14.79 36.84
CA PRO A 643 7.50 -15.60 37.17
C PRO A 643 8.30 -15.98 35.91
N GLY A 644 9.57 -15.55 35.85
CA GLY A 644 10.45 -15.75 34.70
C GLY A 644 10.27 -14.76 33.55
N SER A 645 9.45 -13.70 33.70
CA SER A 645 9.29 -12.65 32.68
C SER A 645 10.57 -11.83 32.40
N ASP A 646 11.54 -11.91 33.31
CA ASP A 646 12.89 -11.34 33.25
C ASP A 646 13.92 -12.27 32.60
N PHE A 647 13.60 -13.55 32.38
CA PHE A 647 14.50 -14.52 31.75
C PHE A 647 14.54 -14.33 30.22
N HIS A 648 15.76 -14.17 29.69
CA HIS A 648 16.03 -14.03 28.26
C HIS A 648 17.14 -15.03 27.88
N PRO A 649 16.87 -16.06 27.04
CA PRO A 649 17.88 -17.03 26.63
C PRO A 649 19.07 -16.38 25.92
N SER A 650 20.28 -16.69 26.37
CA SER A 650 21.53 -16.19 25.76
C SER A 650 21.74 -16.68 24.32
N ASP A 651 21.21 -17.86 23.98
CA ASP A 651 21.01 -18.33 22.60
C ASP A 651 19.60 -18.90 22.42
N ARG A 652 18.72 -18.15 21.74
CA ARG A 652 17.37 -18.61 21.39
C ARG A 652 17.35 -19.76 20.38
N LYS A 653 18.45 -20.06 19.71
CA LYS A 653 18.54 -21.26 18.85
C LYS A 653 18.59 -22.53 19.70
N ASN A 654 19.25 -22.51 20.86
CA ASN A 654 19.46 -23.66 21.75
C ASN A 654 18.87 -23.43 23.16
N TRP A 655 17.66 -22.85 23.24
CA TRP A 655 17.09 -22.48 24.54
C TRP A 655 16.65 -23.66 25.39
N MET A 656 16.30 -24.82 24.81
CA MET A 656 15.96 -26.02 25.59
C MET A 656 17.23 -26.70 26.14
N GLU A 657 18.35 -26.65 25.41
CA GLU A 657 19.68 -27.02 25.93
C GLU A 657 20.08 -26.15 27.14
N ILE A 658 19.91 -24.82 27.04
CA ILE A 658 20.22 -23.87 28.13
C ILE A 658 19.40 -24.15 29.40
N LEU A 659 18.17 -24.66 29.25
CA LEU A 659 17.30 -25.03 30.37
C LEU A 659 17.62 -26.39 31.01
N GLY A 660 18.60 -27.15 30.49
CA GLY A 660 19.02 -28.44 31.05
C GLY A 660 18.16 -29.61 30.58
N PRO A 661 18.61 -30.40 29.60
CA PRO A 661 17.83 -31.51 29.03
C PRO A 661 17.42 -32.59 30.05
N ASP A 662 18.24 -32.79 31.08
CA ASP A 662 18.05 -33.79 32.13
C ASP A 662 16.98 -33.41 33.16
N GLN A 663 16.64 -32.11 33.28
CA GLN A 663 15.65 -31.61 34.25
C GLN A 663 14.34 -31.14 33.59
N LEU A 664 14.38 -30.65 32.34
CA LEU A 664 13.21 -30.16 31.63
C LEU A 664 12.30 -31.33 31.19
N ARG A 665 11.13 -31.48 31.83
CA ARG A 665 10.09 -32.43 31.41
C ARG A 665 9.15 -31.83 30.38
N LEU A 666 8.69 -32.65 29.45
CA LEU A 666 8.00 -32.17 28.25
C LEU A 666 6.66 -31.45 28.54
N PHE A 667 5.98 -31.78 29.65
CA PHE A 667 4.78 -31.06 30.12
C PHE A 667 5.06 -29.66 30.68
N GLN A 668 6.26 -29.39 31.22
CA GLN A 668 6.60 -28.08 31.76
C GLN A 668 6.76 -27.03 30.65
N VAL A 669 7.19 -27.46 29.46
CA VAL A 669 7.46 -26.61 28.29
C VAL A 669 6.23 -25.77 27.92
N VAL A 670 6.40 -24.44 27.92
CA VAL A 670 5.54 -23.50 27.21
C VAL A 670 6.14 -23.28 25.82
N TRP A 671 5.47 -23.80 24.80
CA TRP A 671 5.96 -23.89 23.44
C TRP A 671 5.64 -22.60 22.66
N PRO A 672 6.65 -21.80 22.27
CA PRO A 672 6.45 -20.70 21.34
C PRO A 672 6.13 -21.27 19.96
N GLY A 673 4.93 -21.00 19.48
CA GLY A 673 4.41 -21.54 18.23
C GLY A 673 4.11 -20.49 17.17
N THR A 674 3.94 -20.97 15.94
CA THR A 674 3.58 -20.14 14.79
C THR A 674 2.33 -20.69 14.11
N HIS A 675 1.39 -19.79 13.82
CA HIS A 675 0.23 -20.08 12.98
C HIS A 675 0.65 -19.92 11.50
N ASP A 676 0.16 -20.81 10.63
CA ASP A 676 0.42 -20.84 9.17
C ASP A 676 1.92 -20.63 8.82
N SER A 677 2.78 -21.44 9.43
CA SER A 677 4.22 -21.17 9.59
C SER A 677 4.96 -20.98 8.26
N ALA A 678 4.60 -21.75 7.23
CA ALA A 678 5.29 -21.76 5.94
C ALA A 678 4.79 -20.68 4.94
N THR A 679 3.99 -19.71 5.38
CA THR A 679 3.40 -18.68 4.51
C THR A 679 4.35 -17.56 4.06
N ASN A 680 5.63 -17.57 4.42
CA ASN A 680 6.57 -16.47 4.12
C ASN A 680 6.80 -16.16 2.63
N LYS A 681 6.48 -17.10 1.73
CA LYS A 681 6.48 -16.91 0.27
C LYS A 681 5.09 -17.11 -0.36
N ILE A 682 4.01 -17.18 0.42
CA ILE A 682 2.64 -17.45 -0.06
C ILE A 682 2.19 -16.42 -1.10
N GLY A 683 1.64 -16.88 -2.22
CA GLY A 683 1.10 -16.02 -3.26
C GLY A 683 2.07 -14.95 -3.80
N ILE A 684 1.50 -13.93 -4.44
CA ILE A 684 2.24 -12.84 -5.10
C ILE A 684 2.50 -11.72 -4.07
N ARG A 685 3.77 -11.30 -3.92
CA ARG A 685 4.31 -10.49 -2.81
C ARG A 685 3.48 -9.26 -2.40
N PHE A 686 2.86 -8.57 -3.36
CA PHE A 686 2.08 -7.34 -3.12
C PHE A 686 0.61 -7.44 -3.57
N VAL A 687 0.16 -8.62 -4.03
CA VAL A 687 -1.20 -8.80 -4.57
C VAL A 687 -2.01 -9.74 -3.66
N SER A 688 -1.60 -11.00 -3.54
CA SER A 688 -2.33 -12.00 -2.73
C SER A 688 -1.65 -12.32 -1.39
N ARG A 689 -0.32 -12.11 -1.29
CA ARG A 689 0.43 -12.35 -0.06
C ARG A 689 -0.07 -11.57 1.17
N PRO A 690 -0.40 -10.26 1.09
CA PRO A 690 -0.82 -9.51 2.28
C PRO A 690 -2.09 -10.05 2.96
N PHE A 691 -2.94 -10.76 2.22
CA PHE A 691 -4.20 -11.33 2.68
C PHE A 691 -4.08 -12.76 3.25
N ALA A 692 -2.91 -13.40 3.12
CA ALA A 692 -2.71 -14.80 3.51
C ALA A 692 -1.35 -15.09 4.18
N GLN A 693 -0.47 -14.10 4.30
CA GLN A 693 0.82 -14.24 4.95
C GLN A 693 0.67 -14.12 6.47
N CYS A 694 1.05 -15.16 7.19
CA CYS A 694 1.05 -15.22 8.65
C CYS A 694 2.48 -15.11 9.21
N GLN A 695 3.52 -15.49 8.46
CA GLN A 695 4.94 -15.36 8.88
C GLN A 695 5.82 -14.59 7.87
N ASN A 696 6.84 -13.87 8.34
CA ASN A 696 7.85 -13.22 7.47
C ASN A 696 9.12 -14.09 7.26
N CYS A 697 9.44 -14.96 8.22
CA CYS A 697 10.65 -15.77 8.26
C CYS A 697 10.48 -17.12 7.56
N SER A 698 11.56 -17.73 7.03
CA SER A 698 11.50 -19.17 6.69
C SER A 698 11.41 -20.02 7.95
N ILE A 699 11.08 -21.30 7.82
CA ILE A 699 10.93 -22.23 8.95
C ILE A 699 12.22 -22.29 9.77
N TYR A 700 13.37 -22.44 9.11
CA TYR A 700 14.69 -22.39 9.75
C TYR A 700 14.92 -21.08 10.52
N LYS A 701 14.50 -19.93 9.98
CA LYS A 701 14.60 -18.63 10.67
C LYS A 701 13.59 -18.46 11.82
N GLN A 702 12.48 -19.20 11.83
CA GLN A 702 11.55 -19.27 12.97
C GLN A 702 12.15 -20.15 14.08
N LEU A 703 12.69 -21.32 13.74
CA LEU A 703 13.36 -22.23 14.66
C LEU A 703 14.60 -21.59 15.31
N VAL A 704 15.44 -20.88 14.55
CA VAL A 704 16.60 -20.12 15.07
C VAL A 704 16.18 -18.96 16.00
N LYS A 705 15.00 -18.36 15.79
CA LYS A 705 14.43 -17.38 16.74
C LYS A 705 13.90 -18.02 18.03
N GLY A 706 13.83 -19.35 18.11
CA GLY A 706 13.37 -20.11 19.28
C GLY A 706 11.98 -20.74 19.15
N THR A 707 11.30 -20.62 18.00
CA THR A 707 10.02 -21.30 17.74
C THR A 707 10.16 -22.82 17.87
N ARG A 708 9.22 -23.50 18.52
CA ARG A 708 9.21 -24.97 18.66
C ARG A 708 7.92 -25.65 18.19
N VAL A 709 6.86 -24.89 17.88
CA VAL A 709 5.63 -25.41 17.23
C VAL A 709 5.42 -24.78 15.86
N LEU A 710 5.14 -25.60 14.85
CA LEU A 710 4.87 -25.20 13.46
C LEU A 710 3.51 -25.75 12.99
N ASP A 711 2.66 -24.90 12.40
CA ASP A 711 1.40 -25.28 11.70
C ASP A 711 1.63 -25.21 10.19
N ILE A 712 1.63 -26.36 9.51
CA ILE A 712 1.92 -26.50 8.08
C ILE A 712 0.70 -27.02 7.34
N ARG A 713 0.14 -26.23 6.43
CA ARG A 713 -1.05 -26.64 5.65
C ARG A 713 -0.67 -27.09 4.25
N VAL A 714 -1.13 -28.29 3.86
CA VAL A 714 -0.79 -28.93 2.58
C VAL A 714 -2.02 -29.25 1.73
N GLN A 715 -1.77 -29.52 0.45
CA GLN A 715 -2.74 -30.02 -0.53
C GLN A 715 -2.12 -31.16 -1.37
N GLN A 716 -2.96 -31.84 -2.14
CA GLN A 716 -2.68 -33.04 -2.96
C GLN A 716 -1.29 -33.15 -3.61
N ASP A 717 -0.76 -32.07 -4.17
CA ASP A 717 0.54 -32.02 -4.87
C ASP A 717 1.75 -31.84 -3.93
N LYS A 718 1.59 -32.15 -2.63
CA LYS A 718 2.58 -31.99 -1.54
C LYS A 718 3.10 -30.54 -1.39
N ARG A 719 2.40 -29.55 -1.96
CA ARG A 719 2.71 -28.12 -1.76
C ARG A 719 2.07 -27.58 -0.50
N VAL A 720 2.79 -26.67 0.14
CA VAL A 720 2.22 -25.83 1.19
C VAL A 720 1.22 -24.85 0.57
N CYS A 721 0.10 -24.64 1.26
CA CYS A 721 -0.95 -23.70 0.87
C CYS A 721 -1.54 -22.95 2.06
N HIS A 722 -2.35 -21.93 1.78
CA HIS A 722 -3.26 -21.30 2.73
C HIS A 722 -4.51 -20.89 1.93
N GLY A 723 -5.63 -21.55 2.22
CA GLY A 723 -6.86 -21.48 1.43
C GLY A 723 -6.63 -21.81 -0.06
N ILE A 724 -6.93 -20.85 -0.93
CA ILE A 724 -6.76 -21.01 -2.40
C ILE A 724 -5.32 -20.78 -2.88
N LEU A 725 -4.43 -20.22 -2.07
CA LEU A 725 -3.07 -19.85 -2.48
C LEU A 725 -2.07 -20.97 -2.12
N SER A 726 -1.10 -21.21 -2.99
CA SER A 726 0.02 -22.13 -2.72
C SER A 726 1.37 -21.41 -2.68
N THR A 727 2.37 -22.09 -2.14
CA THR A 727 3.77 -21.65 -2.08
C THR A 727 4.67 -22.80 -2.58
N TYR A 728 5.82 -23.04 -1.92
CA TYR A 728 6.77 -24.11 -2.23
C TYR A 728 6.29 -25.52 -1.78
N PRO A 729 6.93 -26.60 -2.30
CA PRO A 729 6.77 -27.97 -1.79
C PRO A 729 7.13 -28.10 -0.31
N VAL A 730 6.48 -29.03 0.40
CA VAL A 730 6.71 -29.29 1.83
C VAL A 730 8.14 -29.77 2.13
N ASP A 731 8.86 -30.29 1.13
CA ASP A 731 10.28 -30.64 1.20
C ASP A 731 11.15 -29.46 1.71
N VAL A 732 10.75 -28.22 1.39
CA VAL A 732 11.46 -27.01 1.89
C VAL A 732 11.27 -26.83 3.40
N VAL A 733 10.11 -27.19 3.95
CA VAL A 733 9.84 -27.19 5.41
C VAL A 733 10.67 -28.28 6.08
N ILE A 734 10.63 -29.50 5.53
CA ILE A 734 11.36 -30.67 6.02
C ILE A 734 12.87 -30.42 6.02
N ASN A 735 13.41 -29.81 4.97
CA ASN A 735 14.83 -29.47 4.87
C ASN A 735 15.24 -28.33 5.83
N ASP A 736 14.40 -27.30 6.01
CA ASP A 736 14.64 -26.25 7.03
C ASP A 736 14.64 -26.86 8.46
N VAL A 737 13.78 -27.85 8.74
CA VAL A 737 13.72 -28.60 10.02
C VAL A 737 14.95 -29.50 10.19
N LYS A 738 15.27 -30.36 9.21
CA LYS A 738 16.47 -31.23 9.21
C LYS A 738 17.74 -30.43 9.43
N LYS A 739 17.88 -29.29 8.74
CA LYS A 739 19.01 -28.38 8.93
C LYS A 739 19.10 -27.91 10.37
N PHE A 740 18.03 -27.39 10.95
CA PHE A 740 18.03 -26.93 12.34
C PHE A 740 18.42 -28.05 13.32
N LEU A 741 17.88 -29.27 13.14
CA LEU A 741 18.21 -30.45 13.94
C LEU A 741 19.68 -30.89 13.77
N SER A 742 20.30 -30.69 12.60
CA SER A 742 21.72 -30.97 12.38
C SER A 742 22.67 -29.98 13.05
N GLU A 743 22.18 -28.79 13.41
CA GLU A 743 22.95 -27.70 14.01
C GLU A 743 22.54 -27.38 15.46
N THR A 744 21.82 -28.29 16.12
CA THR A 744 21.35 -28.22 17.51
C THR A 744 21.40 -29.61 18.16
N LYS A 745 21.36 -29.68 19.50
CA LYS A 745 21.38 -30.95 20.23
C LYS A 745 20.01 -31.32 20.80
N SER A 746 19.55 -30.66 21.85
CA SER A 746 18.39 -31.11 22.63
C SER A 746 17.05 -30.46 22.26
N GLU A 747 17.00 -29.67 21.19
CA GLU A 747 15.80 -28.94 20.80
C GLU A 747 14.73 -29.87 20.20
N ILE A 748 13.53 -29.90 20.80
CA ILE A 748 12.38 -30.70 20.34
C ILE A 748 11.45 -29.82 19.50
N ILE A 749 10.94 -30.34 18.38
CA ILE A 749 10.00 -29.66 17.49
C ILE A 749 8.66 -30.41 17.46
N ILE A 750 7.57 -29.67 17.67
CA ILE A 750 6.22 -30.12 17.33
C ILE A 750 5.91 -29.62 15.91
N LEU A 751 5.92 -30.55 14.96
CA LEU A 751 5.62 -30.29 13.55
C LEU A 751 4.19 -30.75 13.27
N GLU A 752 3.23 -29.82 13.33
CA GLU A 752 1.88 -30.09 12.87
C GLU A 752 1.80 -29.93 11.35
N ILE A 753 1.29 -30.95 10.67
CA ILE A 753 0.94 -30.87 9.25
C ILE A 753 -0.53 -31.26 9.10
N ARG A 754 -1.30 -30.43 8.40
CA ARG A 754 -2.76 -30.63 8.22
C ARG A 754 -3.16 -30.40 6.76
N THR A 755 -4.11 -31.16 6.24
CA THR A 755 -4.67 -30.89 4.90
C THR A 755 -5.64 -29.72 4.97
N GLU A 756 -5.41 -28.71 4.12
CA GLU A 756 -6.15 -27.45 4.12
C GLU A 756 -7.65 -27.67 3.80
N PHE A 757 -8.51 -26.79 4.32
CA PHE A 757 -9.95 -26.87 4.12
C PHE A 757 -10.32 -26.78 2.63
N GLY A 758 -11.10 -27.76 2.16
CA GLY A 758 -11.50 -27.85 0.74
C GLY A 758 -10.39 -28.37 -0.19
N LYS A 759 -9.34 -29.00 0.35
CA LYS A 759 -8.30 -29.68 -0.43
C LYS A 759 -8.34 -31.21 -0.23
N GLU A 760 -7.77 -31.92 -1.20
CA GLU A 760 -7.50 -33.35 -1.10
C GLU A 760 -6.19 -33.60 -0.33
N ASP A 761 -6.13 -34.73 0.38
CA ASP A 761 -4.89 -35.20 1.01
C ASP A 761 -3.83 -35.52 -0.04
N PRO A 762 -2.53 -35.32 0.24
CA PRO A 762 -1.48 -35.83 -0.64
C PRO A 762 -1.42 -37.36 -0.57
N PRO A 763 -1.18 -38.06 -1.69
CA PRO A 763 -1.07 -39.52 -1.71
C PRO A 763 0.18 -39.99 -0.95
N ASP A 764 0.01 -41.10 -0.21
CA ASP A 764 1.02 -41.80 0.60
C ASP A 764 1.84 -40.84 1.48
N PHE A 765 1.19 -39.84 2.05
CA PHE A 765 1.87 -38.73 2.72
C PHE A 765 2.42 -39.13 4.10
N ASP A 766 1.74 -40.01 4.82
CA ASP A 766 2.19 -40.66 6.04
C ASP A 766 3.47 -41.50 5.79
N LYS A 767 3.52 -42.27 4.71
CA LYS A 767 4.72 -43.01 4.28
C LYS A 767 5.86 -42.06 3.93
N TYR A 768 5.59 -41.02 3.14
CA TYR A 768 6.55 -39.98 2.79
C TYR A 768 7.11 -39.24 4.02
N LEU A 769 6.27 -38.90 5.02
CA LEU A 769 6.73 -38.26 6.26
C LEU A 769 7.61 -39.20 7.09
N ASN A 770 7.31 -40.50 7.12
CA ASN A 770 8.17 -41.51 7.74
C ASN A 770 9.52 -41.66 7.03
N GLU A 771 9.51 -41.80 5.69
CA GLU A 771 10.73 -41.84 4.86
C GLU A 771 11.59 -40.57 5.03
N GLN A 772 10.96 -39.42 5.21
CA GLN A 772 11.67 -38.15 5.39
C GLN A 772 12.18 -37.90 6.81
N LEU A 773 11.41 -38.22 7.86
CA LEU A 773 11.71 -37.78 9.23
C LEU A 773 11.99 -38.93 10.22
N GLY A 774 11.83 -40.19 9.83
CA GLY A 774 11.76 -41.35 10.73
C GLY A 774 12.93 -41.49 11.73
N GLU A 775 14.15 -41.10 11.36
CA GLU A 775 15.29 -41.08 12.28
C GLU A 775 15.08 -40.12 13.48
N TYR A 776 14.37 -39.00 13.28
CA TYR A 776 14.06 -37.99 14.30
C TYR A 776 12.67 -38.14 14.95
N LEU A 777 11.74 -38.93 14.37
CA LEU A 777 10.36 -39.04 14.87
C LEU A 777 10.31 -39.62 16.30
N ILE A 778 9.63 -38.90 17.18
CA ILE A 778 9.22 -39.35 18.52
C ILE A 778 7.92 -40.13 18.35
N GLN A 779 7.89 -41.41 18.74
CA GLN A 779 6.71 -42.28 18.63
C GLN A 779 5.54 -41.76 19.50
N GLN A 780 4.30 -42.07 19.10
CA GLN A 780 3.11 -41.66 19.85
C GLN A 780 2.96 -42.47 21.16
N ASP A 781 3.39 -41.88 22.27
CA ASP A 781 3.39 -42.47 23.62
C ASP A 781 2.96 -41.42 24.67
N ASP A 782 1.92 -41.73 25.44
CA ASP A 782 1.37 -40.88 26.50
C ASP A 782 2.37 -40.57 27.64
N ALA A 783 3.38 -41.43 27.84
CA ALA A 783 4.43 -41.19 28.82
C ALA A 783 5.43 -40.11 28.38
N VAL A 784 5.51 -39.77 27.08
CA VAL A 784 6.40 -38.71 26.53
C VAL A 784 6.17 -37.36 27.21
N PHE A 785 4.95 -37.04 27.63
CA PHE A 785 4.66 -35.81 28.36
C PHE A 785 5.44 -35.70 29.68
N HIS A 786 5.70 -36.82 30.36
CA HIS A 786 6.37 -36.86 31.66
C HIS A 786 7.88 -37.11 31.57
N LYS A 787 8.38 -37.57 30.42
CA LYS A 787 9.81 -37.75 30.17
C LYS A 787 10.56 -36.41 30.14
N THR A 788 11.82 -36.42 30.56
CA THR A 788 12.76 -35.32 30.36
C THR A 788 13.19 -35.26 28.88
N ILE A 789 13.77 -34.14 28.45
CA ILE A 789 14.32 -34.05 27.08
C ILE A 789 15.41 -35.13 26.88
N ALA A 790 16.28 -35.34 27.87
CA ALA A 790 17.31 -36.38 27.83
C ALA A 790 16.73 -37.80 27.66
N GLU A 791 15.60 -38.12 28.31
CA GLU A 791 14.89 -39.40 28.18
C GLU A 791 14.22 -39.62 26.80
N ILE A 792 14.15 -38.59 25.95
CA ILE A 792 13.51 -38.62 24.62
C ILE A 792 14.55 -38.66 23.48
N LEU A 793 15.76 -38.16 23.73
CA LEU A 793 16.86 -38.17 22.75
C LEU A 793 17.27 -39.60 22.36
N PRO A 794 17.71 -39.84 21.10
CA PRO A 794 17.99 -38.86 20.04
C PRO A 794 16.76 -38.45 19.20
N LYS A 795 15.55 -38.89 19.55
CA LYS A 795 14.32 -38.48 18.84
C LYS A 795 13.95 -37.04 19.22
N ARG A 796 13.53 -36.24 18.24
CA ARG A 796 13.37 -34.77 18.37
C ARG A 796 12.19 -34.14 17.64
N VAL A 797 11.41 -34.92 16.87
CA VAL A 797 10.23 -34.40 16.15
C VAL A 797 8.96 -35.13 16.57
N ILE A 798 8.04 -34.40 17.22
CA ILE A 798 6.65 -34.82 17.38
C ILE A 798 5.92 -34.36 16.10
N CYS A 799 5.76 -35.27 15.13
CA CYS A 799 5.07 -34.95 13.88
C CYS A 799 3.59 -35.30 14.00
N VAL A 800 2.71 -34.30 14.09
CA VAL A 800 1.26 -34.48 14.17
C VAL A 800 0.69 -34.41 12.76
N TRP A 801 0.13 -35.50 12.24
CA TRP A 801 -0.49 -35.54 10.91
C TRP A 801 -2.02 -35.47 11.03
N LYS A 802 -2.62 -34.56 10.26
CA LYS A 802 -4.08 -34.29 10.26
C LYS A 802 -4.62 -34.37 8.82
N PRO A 803 -4.84 -35.58 8.28
CA PRO A 803 -5.54 -35.77 7.01
C PRO A 803 -7.02 -35.36 7.07
N ARG A 804 -7.65 -35.24 5.89
CA ARG A 804 -9.07 -34.87 5.70
C ARG A 804 -9.97 -36.03 5.31
N LYS A 805 -9.43 -37.02 4.60
CA LYS A 805 -10.14 -38.14 3.98
C LYS A 805 -9.45 -39.48 4.21
N THR A 806 -8.12 -39.53 4.24
CA THR A 806 -7.42 -40.75 4.67
C THR A 806 -7.61 -40.98 6.18
N PRO A 807 -7.58 -42.23 6.66
CA PRO A 807 -7.73 -42.52 8.09
C PRO A 807 -6.69 -41.81 8.97
N ALA A 808 -7.10 -41.46 10.18
CA ALA A 808 -6.17 -40.97 11.21
C ALA A 808 -5.29 -42.11 11.75
N GLN A 809 -4.15 -41.73 12.32
CA GLN A 809 -3.12 -42.66 12.81
C GLN A 809 -3.59 -43.38 14.09
N ASN A 810 -3.16 -44.62 14.23
CA ASN A 810 -3.48 -45.45 15.39
C ASN A 810 -2.65 -45.06 16.62
N HIS A 811 -3.05 -45.51 17.80
CA HIS A 811 -2.21 -45.36 18.98
C HIS A 811 -0.97 -46.25 18.89
N GLY A 812 0.21 -45.64 19.10
CA GLY A 812 1.51 -46.29 18.96
C GLY A 812 2.21 -46.05 17.61
N ASP A 813 1.57 -45.36 16.65
CA ASP A 813 2.20 -45.02 15.37
C ASP A 813 3.38 -44.03 15.55
N THR A 814 4.25 -43.96 14.53
CA THR A 814 5.39 -43.02 14.47
C THR A 814 4.98 -41.57 14.19
N LEU A 815 3.80 -41.37 13.60
CA LEU A 815 3.17 -40.07 13.38
C LEU A 815 2.00 -39.92 14.35
N TRP A 816 1.95 -38.79 15.03
CA TRP A 816 0.95 -38.53 16.07
C TRP A 816 -0.38 -38.17 15.43
N ASN A 817 -1.46 -38.82 15.86
CA ASN A 817 -2.80 -38.56 15.34
C ASN A 817 -3.33 -37.20 15.80
N GLY A 818 -4.27 -36.65 15.02
CA GLY A 818 -4.82 -35.31 15.22
C GLY A 818 -5.47 -35.04 16.58
N SER A 819 -5.78 -36.05 17.40
CA SER A 819 -6.37 -35.85 18.73
C SER A 819 -5.36 -35.36 19.77
N TYR A 820 -4.05 -35.51 19.53
CA TYR A 820 -2.99 -35.09 20.45
C TYR A 820 -2.65 -33.61 20.41
N LEU A 821 -3.13 -32.85 19.41
CA LEU A 821 -2.97 -31.39 19.38
C LEU A 821 -4.34 -30.76 19.19
N LYS A 822 -4.88 -30.17 20.26
CA LYS A 822 -6.21 -29.56 20.27
C LYS A 822 -6.11 -28.04 20.34
N ASP A 823 -6.90 -27.38 19.51
CA ASP A 823 -7.04 -25.94 19.37
C ASP A 823 -8.51 -25.53 19.52
N ASN A 824 -8.77 -24.42 20.23
CA ASN A 824 -10.05 -23.70 20.10
C ASN A 824 -9.75 -22.26 19.69
N TRP A 825 -10.43 -21.80 18.65
CA TRP A 825 -10.32 -20.44 18.14
C TRP A 825 -11.72 -19.89 17.86
N ILE A 826 -11.83 -18.56 17.89
CA ILE A 826 -12.99 -17.85 17.36
C ILE A 826 -12.57 -17.03 16.15
N ASP A 827 -13.45 -16.98 15.15
CA ASP A 827 -13.28 -16.13 13.98
C ASP A 827 -13.61 -14.68 14.34
N THR A 828 -12.58 -13.86 14.57
CA THR A 828 -12.76 -12.44 14.90
C THR A 828 -11.52 -11.60 14.66
N ASP A 829 -11.70 -10.37 14.18
CA ASP A 829 -10.66 -9.33 14.08
C ASP A 829 -10.61 -8.40 15.32
N LEU A 830 -11.43 -8.71 16.33
CA LEU A 830 -11.65 -7.94 17.56
C LEU A 830 -10.70 -8.41 18.67
N PRO A 831 -9.78 -7.56 19.18
CA PRO A 831 -8.64 -8.02 19.98
C PRO A 831 -8.97 -8.42 21.42
N GLU A 832 -9.83 -7.67 22.12
CA GLU A 832 -10.24 -7.99 23.50
C GLU A 832 -11.13 -9.21 23.49
N LYS A 833 -12.05 -9.30 22.51
CA LYS A 833 -12.88 -10.49 22.32
C LYS A 833 -12.06 -11.76 22.08
N LYS A 834 -10.98 -11.69 21.28
CA LYS A 834 -10.07 -12.82 21.08
C LYS A 834 -9.24 -13.12 22.33
N PHE A 835 -8.77 -12.10 23.04
CA PHE A 835 -8.01 -12.22 24.29
C PHE A 835 -8.82 -12.94 25.38
N GLU A 836 -10.02 -12.44 25.70
CA GLU A 836 -10.87 -13.07 26.70
C GLU A 836 -11.38 -14.43 26.24
N SER A 837 -11.74 -14.63 24.97
CA SER A 837 -12.11 -15.97 24.47
C SER A 837 -10.98 -16.99 24.60
N ASN A 838 -9.73 -16.60 24.35
CA ASN A 838 -8.56 -17.46 24.57
C ASN A 838 -8.41 -17.81 26.07
N MET A 839 -8.61 -16.83 26.96
CA MET A 839 -8.55 -17.00 28.41
C MET A 839 -9.64 -17.95 28.91
N ASP A 840 -10.85 -17.79 28.38
CA ASP A 840 -12.04 -18.61 28.64
C ASP A 840 -11.86 -20.06 28.19
N PHE A 841 -11.17 -20.28 27.06
CA PHE A 841 -10.86 -21.62 26.55
C PHE A 841 -9.71 -22.27 27.33
N LEU A 842 -8.72 -21.50 27.75
CA LEU A 842 -7.64 -21.95 28.63
C LEU A 842 -8.18 -22.40 30.00
N GLY A 843 -9.07 -21.61 30.60
CA GLY A 843 -9.71 -21.91 31.89
C GLY A 843 -10.63 -23.14 31.90
N LYS A 844 -10.97 -23.69 30.71
CA LYS A 844 -11.73 -24.94 30.55
C LYS A 844 -10.84 -26.18 30.42
N GLN A 845 -9.51 -26.03 30.30
CA GLN A 845 -8.58 -27.17 30.22
C GLN A 845 -8.18 -27.70 31.61
N PRO A 846 -7.78 -28.98 31.72
CA PRO A 846 -7.00 -29.48 32.85
C PRO A 846 -5.58 -28.87 32.90
N PRO A 847 -4.90 -28.87 34.06
CA PRO A 847 -3.48 -28.51 34.20
C PRO A 847 -2.58 -29.35 33.27
N VAL A 848 -1.41 -28.86 32.85
CA VAL A 848 -0.62 -29.52 31.79
C VAL A 848 -0.18 -30.93 32.20
N LYS A 849 0.31 -31.11 33.43
CA LYS A 849 0.66 -32.42 34.03
C LYS A 849 -0.43 -33.49 33.91
N ASP A 850 -1.70 -33.09 33.94
CA ASP A 850 -2.88 -33.97 33.97
C ASP A 850 -3.40 -34.28 32.56
N ARG A 851 -2.93 -33.55 31.53
CA ARG A 851 -3.27 -33.81 30.13
C ARG A 851 -2.39 -34.89 29.50
N ARG A 852 -2.90 -35.51 28.43
CA ARG A 852 -2.17 -36.39 27.50
C ARG A 852 -2.30 -35.90 26.05
N TYR A 853 -2.52 -34.59 25.89
CA TYR A 853 -2.61 -33.91 24.61
C TYR A 853 -2.08 -32.48 24.79
N PHE A 854 -1.46 -31.95 23.75
CA PHE A 854 -1.09 -30.55 23.65
C PHE A 854 -2.35 -29.70 23.46
N TYR A 855 -2.42 -28.58 24.18
CA TYR A 855 -3.44 -27.57 23.97
C TYR A 855 -2.83 -26.26 23.44
N ARG A 856 -3.38 -25.74 22.32
CA ARG A 856 -2.94 -24.53 21.65
C ARG A 856 -3.88 -23.35 21.89
N ILE A 857 -3.32 -22.28 22.44
CA ILE A 857 -3.88 -20.94 22.41
C ILE A 857 -3.24 -20.15 21.26
N GLU A 858 -4.07 -19.43 20.50
CA GLU A 858 -3.64 -18.66 19.33
C GLU A 858 -3.77 -17.15 19.60
N ASN A 859 -2.64 -16.49 19.84
CA ASN A 859 -2.50 -15.04 19.91
C ASN A 859 -2.49 -14.40 18.50
N THR A 860 -3.52 -14.70 17.71
CA THR A 860 -3.78 -14.00 16.44
C THR A 860 -5.26 -13.67 16.29
N ALA A 861 -5.56 -12.61 15.55
CA ALA A 861 -6.91 -12.17 15.22
C ALA A 861 -7.14 -12.27 13.71
N THR A 862 -8.31 -12.78 13.31
CA THR A 862 -8.59 -13.28 11.96
C THR A 862 -9.26 -12.20 11.09
N PRO A 863 -8.72 -11.85 9.91
CA PRO A 863 -9.38 -10.97 8.95
C PRO A 863 -10.80 -11.45 8.59
N GLN A 864 -11.78 -10.55 8.65
CA GLN A 864 -13.20 -10.88 8.47
C GLN A 864 -13.66 -10.61 7.03
N SER A 865 -14.48 -11.52 6.51
CA SER A 865 -14.99 -11.47 5.12
C SER A 865 -15.99 -10.33 4.85
N ASP A 866 -16.53 -9.67 5.89
CA ASP A 866 -17.36 -8.47 5.77
C ASP A 866 -16.57 -7.18 5.45
N ASN A 867 -15.23 -7.28 5.44
CA ASN A 867 -14.30 -6.18 5.27
C ASN A 867 -13.29 -6.47 4.15
N PRO A 868 -13.60 -6.12 2.89
CA PRO A 868 -12.93 -6.68 1.70
C PRO A 868 -11.50 -6.18 1.41
N ILE A 869 -10.89 -5.39 2.31
CA ILE A 869 -9.54 -4.83 2.14
C ILE A 869 -8.77 -4.95 3.47
N VAL A 870 -8.63 -6.17 3.99
CA VAL A 870 -7.98 -6.44 5.28
C VAL A 870 -6.87 -7.46 5.13
N CYS A 871 -5.62 -6.98 5.21
CA CYS A 871 -4.43 -7.80 5.28
C CYS A 871 -4.30 -8.47 6.67
N VAL A 872 -3.61 -9.62 6.77
CA VAL A 872 -3.41 -10.34 8.04
C VAL A 872 -2.62 -9.48 9.05
N LYS A 873 -1.49 -8.90 8.60
CA LYS A 873 -0.53 -8.19 9.47
C LYS A 873 -1.12 -7.01 10.26
N PRO A 874 -1.98 -6.13 9.69
CA PRO A 874 -2.71 -5.12 10.46
C PRO A 874 -3.80 -5.63 11.41
N VAL A 875 -4.28 -6.86 11.26
CA VAL A 875 -5.27 -7.46 12.18
C VAL A 875 -4.58 -8.11 13.36
N THR A 876 -3.63 -9.02 13.12
CA THR A 876 -2.96 -9.73 14.21
C THR A 876 -2.18 -8.78 15.14
N ARG A 877 -1.63 -7.68 14.60
CA ARG A 877 -1.04 -6.55 15.37
C ARG A 877 -2.00 -5.81 16.30
N ARG A 878 -3.29 -6.15 16.31
CA ARG A 878 -4.26 -5.66 17.31
C ARG A 878 -4.13 -6.42 18.64
N ILE A 879 -3.70 -7.69 18.61
CA ILE A 879 -3.54 -8.54 19.79
C ILE A 879 -2.09 -8.95 20.08
N GLN A 880 -1.22 -9.07 19.06
CA GLN A 880 0.19 -9.53 19.18
C GLN A 880 0.95 -8.91 20.38
N ALA A 881 0.85 -7.59 20.54
CA ALA A 881 1.55 -6.82 21.58
C ALA A 881 1.01 -6.99 23.03
N PHE A 882 0.09 -7.93 23.27
CA PHE A 882 -0.44 -8.26 24.59
C PHE A 882 -0.09 -9.70 25.02
N ALA A 883 0.95 -10.30 24.41
CA ALA A 883 1.37 -11.68 24.70
C ALA A 883 1.82 -11.88 26.16
N ARG A 884 2.66 -10.97 26.69
CA ARG A 884 3.08 -11.00 28.10
C ARG A 884 1.92 -10.72 29.04
N LEU A 885 1.07 -9.74 28.73
CA LEU A 885 -0.16 -9.48 29.46
C LEU A 885 -1.08 -10.71 29.53
N PHE A 886 -1.20 -11.50 28.46
CA PHE A 886 -1.98 -12.75 28.48
C PHE A 886 -1.44 -13.75 29.51
N ILE A 887 -0.11 -13.87 29.64
CA ILE A 887 0.51 -14.70 30.67
C ILE A 887 0.24 -14.13 32.07
N THR A 888 0.47 -12.83 32.30
CA THR A 888 0.15 -12.16 33.57
C THR A 888 -1.32 -12.34 33.97
N GLN A 889 -2.26 -12.25 33.03
CA GLN A 889 -3.69 -12.50 33.28
C GLN A 889 -3.99 -13.98 33.55
N ALA A 890 -3.30 -14.92 32.91
CA ALA A 890 -3.44 -16.35 33.22
C ALA A 890 -2.97 -16.67 34.65
N PHE A 891 -1.93 -15.98 35.16
CA PHE A 891 -1.58 -16.04 36.58
C PHE A 891 -2.64 -15.41 37.48
N ALA A 892 -3.11 -14.19 37.15
CA ALA A 892 -4.11 -13.48 37.94
C ALA A 892 -5.47 -14.22 38.03
N LYS A 893 -5.85 -14.98 36.99
CA LYS A 893 -7.05 -15.83 36.97
C LYS A 893 -6.81 -17.27 37.48
N GLY A 894 -5.60 -17.61 37.94
CA GLY A 894 -5.29 -18.93 38.53
C GLY A 894 -5.30 -20.09 37.52
N ILE A 895 -4.90 -19.83 36.26
CA ILE A 895 -4.95 -20.78 35.13
C ILE A 895 -3.65 -20.87 34.32
N ALA A 896 -2.55 -20.28 34.80
CA ALA A 896 -1.22 -20.36 34.17
C ALA A 896 -0.66 -21.81 34.13
N ASP A 897 -1.13 -22.67 35.02
CA ASP A 897 -0.88 -24.12 35.09
C ASP A 897 -1.44 -24.89 33.89
N ARG A 898 -2.22 -24.25 33.00
CA ARG A 898 -2.85 -24.89 31.82
C ARG A 898 -2.18 -24.47 30.52
N LEU A 899 -1.40 -23.40 30.50
CA LEU A 899 -0.78 -22.87 29.28
C LEU A 899 0.32 -23.83 28.81
N GLN A 900 0.33 -24.18 27.53
CA GLN A 900 1.28 -25.13 26.96
C GLN A 900 1.73 -24.69 25.57
N ILE A 901 0.93 -24.83 24.51
CA ILE A 901 1.27 -24.22 23.22
C ILE A 901 0.68 -22.80 23.17
N PHE A 902 1.53 -21.80 22.97
CA PHE A 902 1.13 -20.42 22.74
C PHE A 902 1.66 -19.98 21.38
N SER A 903 0.76 -19.71 20.42
CA SER A 903 1.13 -19.47 19.02
C SER A 903 0.76 -18.07 18.54
N THR A 904 1.56 -17.47 17.66
CA THR A 904 1.28 -16.15 17.09
C THR A 904 1.59 -16.09 15.58
N ASP A 905 1.01 -15.08 14.92
CA ASP A 905 1.49 -14.64 13.61
C ASP A 905 2.72 -13.73 13.79
N PHE A 906 3.60 -13.72 12.79
CA PHE A 906 4.80 -12.90 12.68
C PHE A 906 5.71 -12.92 13.91
N ILE A 907 6.04 -14.12 14.39
CA ILE A 907 6.77 -14.34 15.64
C ILE A 907 8.06 -13.51 15.75
N ASP A 908 8.22 -12.89 16.91
CA ASP A 908 9.35 -12.06 17.32
C ASP A 908 10.09 -12.72 18.50
N GLU A 909 11.12 -12.03 19.02
CA GLU A 909 11.98 -12.58 20.06
C GLU A 909 11.38 -12.42 21.47
N ASP A 910 10.60 -11.37 21.72
CA ASP A 910 9.97 -11.14 23.02
C ASP A 910 8.88 -12.19 23.32
N PHE A 911 8.10 -12.56 22.29
CA PHE A 911 7.14 -13.66 22.38
C PHE A 911 7.80 -15.00 22.73
N VAL A 912 9.01 -15.25 22.20
CA VAL A 912 9.78 -16.45 22.53
C VAL A 912 10.32 -16.39 23.95
N ASP A 913 10.89 -15.26 24.36
CA ASP A 913 11.45 -15.07 25.70
C ASP A 913 10.38 -15.22 26.78
N ALA A 914 9.17 -14.69 26.54
CA ALA A 914 8.03 -14.87 27.43
C ALA A 914 7.62 -16.35 27.62
N CYS A 915 7.74 -17.18 26.57
CA CYS A 915 7.47 -18.62 26.65
C CYS A 915 8.63 -19.41 27.32
N ALA A 916 9.87 -19.10 26.94
CA ALA A 916 11.06 -19.72 27.50
C ALA A 916 11.23 -19.38 29.00
N GLY A 917 10.93 -18.14 29.40
CA GLY A 917 10.98 -17.68 30.79
C GLY A 917 9.91 -18.29 31.69
N LEU A 918 8.68 -18.44 31.19
CA LEU A 918 7.67 -19.22 31.92
C LEU A 918 8.05 -20.71 32.02
N THR A 919 8.74 -21.25 31.01
CA THR A 919 9.30 -22.62 31.09
C THR A 919 10.41 -22.69 32.15
N HIS A 920 11.36 -21.74 32.19
CA HIS A 920 12.39 -21.64 33.22
C HIS A 920 11.77 -21.60 34.64
N ALA A 921 10.78 -20.73 34.86
CA ALA A 921 10.10 -20.62 36.15
C ALA A 921 9.37 -21.91 36.56
N ARG A 922 8.90 -22.74 35.62
CA ARG A 922 8.32 -24.06 35.89
C ARG A 922 9.34 -25.14 36.25
N ILE A 923 10.58 -25.01 35.76
CA ILE A 923 11.70 -25.89 36.18
C ILE A 923 12.13 -25.52 37.60
N GLU A 924 12.25 -24.22 37.89
CA GLU A 924 12.62 -23.70 39.22
C GLU A 924 11.51 -23.83 40.29
N GLY A 925 10.33 -24.35 39.94
CA GLY A 925 9.17 -24.42 40.85
C GLY A 925 8.53 -23.05 41.21
N LYS A 926 8.97 -21.95 40.57
CA LYS A 926 8.41 -20.60 40.73
C LYS A 926 7.09 -20.39 39.97
N ALA A 927 6.72 -21.30 39.08
CA ALA A 927 5.47 -21.31 38.34
C ALA A 927 4.87 -22.74 38.27
N PRO A 928 3.52 -22.87 38.26
CA PRO A 928 2.85 -24.16 38.19
C PRO A 928 2.77 -24.73 36.75
N ALA A 929 2.63 -26.06 36.66
CA ALA A 929 2.55 -26.87 35.43
C ALA A 929 1.63 -28.08 35.63
#